data_AF-A0A0S4LM77-F1
#
_entry.id   AF-A0A0S4LM77-F1
#
_cell.length_a   1.000
_cell.length_b   1.000
_cell.length_c   1.000
_cell.angle_alpha   90.00
_cell.angle_beta   90.00
_cell.angle_gamma   90.00
#
_symmetry.space_group_name_H-M   'P 1'
#
loop_
_entity.id
_entity.type
_entity.pdbx_description
1 polymer ?
#
loop_
_entity_poly.entity_id
_entity_poly.type
_entity_poly.pdbx_seq_one_letter_code
_entity_poly.pdbx_strand_id
1 'polypeptide(L)'
;MPDIPRAVLSEQIEEHLGGRRLLAAVFVTFRFEPEFFEQQVLPVFLNVATSHSEAIRRVQLEDVLKDVRHRVAVYYDQNGLAPNAGPARQDVSRVPIVHRTGIFHPKNVFALVEELDPDNDGHRAQSLVVACMSANLTRAGWWENVEVCHIETIAQGEGTRLKEDLFRFLEGLERKAGDKAADGHASIKAIKSFLRTTDQRLVRSSGGRLHTHFFDGTTTVPKFIREATGSAIDGLYLEVISPYFDAGPESKPLSDLIAEFAPKEVRVFLPRKETGEALCSAELFEWVRLQSDVSWGRLPKDVIRGGKSDDVKSRTVHAKVYRFFQANPKREYLFVGSVNLTGPAHRKGGNLETGFLVELDPVCRPDWWLEADRTKPTIYEPRGEDEGAASTAGSRLSLRYWWDSKRAEAYWDSGEKSPRLQISRGGVPLFAVDPILARQWVQLETSNATAIKGTLQSTSIFMVEGDRPEPAAVLVQEEGMTQRPSLLFDLTPAEILRYWSLLTTEQRAAFLEAHAPEIALTGEGADLVAKHERLDDRDSFFDRFAGIFISFGQLEQSVRESLAAGKDRAAEYRMFGQKYDSLGRLLTRIQDDGAKNTDNLIEHYVMALCARQMVTELRNDWPHFFGKHPEEAKRLEQQLGIAVELRARLSEGKNRTMAEFLLWFEEWFLKRAKPVKQEAEA
;
A
#
# COMPACT_ATOMS: atom_id res chain seq x y z
N MET A 1 15.06 -17.15 -32.29
CA MET A 1 14.58 -15.84 -31.83
C MET A 1 15.32 -15.52 -30.53
N PRO A 2 15.65 -14.25 -30.27
CA PRO A 2 16.24 -13.84 -28.99
C PRO A 2 15.32 -14.23 -27.83
N ASP A 3 15.88 -14.78 -26.76
CA ASP A 3 15.14 -15.12 -25.54
C ASP A 3 15.01 -13.86 -24.68
N ILE A 4 13.85 -13.19 -24.77
CA ILE A 4 13.57 -11.96 -24.02
C ILE A 4 12.97 -12.35 -22.67
N PRO A 5 13.61 -11.98 -21.53
CA PRO A 5 13.10 -12.32 -20.21
C PRO A 5 11.65 -11.84 -20.02
N ARG A 6 10.77 -12.75 -19.61
CA ARG A 6 9.34 -12.48 -19.37
C ARG A 6 8.85 -13.24 -18.15
N ALA A 7 8.12 -12.53 -17.30
CA ALA A 7 7.50 -13.10 -16.10
C ALA A 7 6.26 -12.29 -15.71
N VAL A 8 5.42 -12.85 -14.86
CA VAL A 8 4.31 -12.13 -14.23
C VAL A 8 4.86 -11.34 -13.04
N LEU A 9 4.58 -10.04 -12.98
CA LEU A 9 5.16 -9.14 -11.99
C LEU A 9 4.86 -9.57 -10.54
N SER A 10 3.61 -9.93 -10.25
CA SER A 10 3.19 -10.37 -8.90
C SER A 10 3.89 -11.65 -8.47
N GLU A 11 4.02 -12.64 -9.36
CA GLU A 11 4.70 -13.91 -9.08
C GLU A 11 6.18 -13.68 -8.73
N GLN A 12 6.87 -12.80 -9.46
CA GLN A 12 8.27 -12.47 -9.18
C GLN A 12 8.42 -11.74 -7.84
N ILE A 13 7.49 -10.83 -7.51
CA ILE A 13 7.50 -10.17 -6.19
C ILE A 13 7.25 -11.20 -5.08
N GLU A 14 6.28 -12.10 -5.24
CA GLU A 14 5.99 -13.18 -4.29
C GLU A 14 7.20 -14.09 -4.07
N GLU A 15 7.89 -14.49 -5.14
CA GLU A 15 9.12 -15.29 -5.08
C GLU A 15 10.19 -14.58 -4.24
N HIS A 16 10.40 -13.28 -4.47
CA HIS A 16 11.34 -12.48 -3.69
C HIS A 16 10.88 -12.24 -2.25
N LEU A 17 9.58 -12.23 -1.96
CA LEU A 17 9.09 -12.14 -0.58
C LEU A 17 9.27 -13.47 0.16
N GLY A 18 9.20 -14.61 -0.54
CA GLY A 18 9.54 -15.93 0.00
C GLY A 18 8.68 -16.36 1.19
N GLY A 19 7.42 -15.91 1.23
CA GLY A 19 6.48 -16.22 2.33
C GLY A 19 6.77 -15.53 3.67
N ARG A 20 7.74 -14.62 3.71
CA ARG A 20 8.15 -13.88 4.91
C ARG A 20 7.08 -12.89 5.36
N ARG A 21 7.05 -12.58 6.66
CA ARG A 21 6.07 -11.64 7.23
C ARG A 21 6.45 -10.20 6.91
N LEU A 22 5.47 -9.43 6.41
CA LEU A 22 5.65 -8.00 6.17
C LEU A 22 5.70 -7.20 7.47
N LEU A 23 6.76 -6.39 7.64
CA LEU A 23 6.93 -5.46 8.76
C LEU A 23 6.59 -4.02 8.38
N ALA A 24 7.03 -3.58 7.21
CA ALA A 24 6.83 -2.23 6.68
C ALA A 24 6.81 -2.27 5.16
N ALA A 25 6.02 -1.41 4.52
CA ALA A 25 6.16 -1.19 3.08
C ALA A 25 6.04 0.29 2.70
N VAL A 26 6.87 0.70 1.74
CA VAL A 26 6.79 2.00 1.08
C VAL A 26 6.66 1.76 -0.41
N PHE A 27 5.56 2.23 -0.98
CA PHE A 27 5.32 2.25 -2.40
C PHE A 27 5.45 3.68 -2.91
N VAL A 28 6.02 3.83 -4.10
CA VAL A 28 6.18 5.11 -4.75
C VAL A 28 5.63 4.97 -6.17
N THR A 29 4.77 5.89 -6.62
CA THR A 29 4.16 5.83 -7.95
C THR A 29 3.87 7.22 -8.52
N PHE A 30 3.70 7.31 -9.84
CA PHE A 30 3.16 8.51 -10.48
C PHE A 30 1.63 8.48 -10.43
N ARG A 31 1.02 7.58 -11.22
CA ARG A 31 -0.42 7.37 -11.22
C ARG A 31 -0.81 6.37 -10.13
N PHE A 32 -1.94 6.61 -9.48
CA PHE A 32 -2.40 5.79 -8.36
C PHE A 32 -3.89 5.51 -8.46
N GLU A 33 -4.25 4.22 -8.45
CA GLU A 33 -5.61 3.74 -8.32
C GLU A 33 -5.75 3.05 -6.94
N PRO A 34 -6.30 3.75 -5.91
CA PRO A 34 -6.30 3.25 -4.54
C PRO A 34 -6.99 1.90 -4.37
N GLU A 35 -8.17 1.73 -4.96
CA GLU A 35 -8.92 0.46 -4.87
C GLU A 35 -8.17 -0.70 -5.55
N PHE A 36 -7.62 -0.47 -6.74
CA PHE A 36 -6.82 -1.49 -7.44
C PHE A 36 -5.60 -1.90 -6.60
N PHE A 37 -4.86 -0.92 -6.07
CA PHE A 37 -3.72 -1.20 -5.19
C PHE A 37 -4.13 -2.05 -3.99
N GLU A 38 -5.20 -1.67 -3.27
CA GLU A 38 -5.68 -2.41 -2.11
C GLU A 38 -6.11 -3.84 -2.44
N GLN A 39 -6.82 -4.03 -3.56
CA GLN A 39 -7.46 -5.31 -3.89
C GLN A 39 -6.57 -6.28 -4.65
N GLN A 40 -5.56 -5.78 -5.36
CA GLN A 40 -4.80 -6.59 -6.33
C GLN A 40 -3.29 -6.53 -6.11
N VAL A 41 -2.74 -5.40 -5.62
CA VAL A 41 -1.29 -5.25 -5.41
C VAL A 41 -0.89 -5.60 -3.98
N LEU A 42 -1.56 -4.99 -2.99
CA LEU A 42 -1.26 -5.19 -1.58
C LEU A 42 -1.34 -6.65 -1.11
N PRO A 43 -2.29 -7.50 -1.56
CA PRO A 43 -2.37 -8.89 -1.13
C PRO A 43 -1.09 -9.70 -1.40
N VAL A 44 -0.41 -9.43 -2.52
CA VAL A 44 0.88 -10.05 -2.91
C VAL A 44 1.93 -9.90 -1.80
N PHE A 45 1.89 -8.79 -1.06
CA PHE A 45 2.85 -8.47 0.01
C PHE A 45 2.48 -9.03 1.37
N LEU A 46 1.22 -9.41 1.57
CA LEU A 46 0.71 -9.88 2.85
C LEU A 46 0.77 -11.40 2.99
N ASN A 47 1.13 -12.13 1.92
CA ASN A 47 1.23 -13.59 1.88
C ASN A 47 -0.03 -14.28 2.45
N VAL A 48 -1.21 -13.81 2.04
CA VAL A 48 -2.49 -14.38 2.47
C VAL A 48 -3.32 -14.81 1.28
N ALA A 49 -3.87 -16.03 1.37
CA ALA A 49 -4.89 -16.47 0.44
C ALA A 49 -6.17 -15.67 0.72
N THR A 50 -6.57 -14.84 -0.25
CA THR A 50 -7.78 -14.03 -0.12
C THR A 50 -8.91 -14.56 -0.98
N SER A 51 -10.14 -14.27 -0.55
CA SER A 51 -11.36 -14.60 -1.27
C SER A 51 -11.40 -13.99 -2.69
N HIS A 52 -12.12 -14.68 -3.58
CA HIS A 52 -12.46 -14.13 -4.89
C HIS A 52 -13.50 -13.01 -4.81
N SER A 53 -14.37 -13.01 -3.79
CA SER A 53 -15.29 -11.90 -3.52
C SER A 53 -14.52 -10.68 -3.00
N GLU A 54 -14.61 -9.55 -3.69
CA GLU A 54 -13.94 -8.31 -3.28
C GLU A 54 -14.36 -7.82 -1.89
N ALA A 55 -15.65 -7.96 -1.55
CA ALA A 55 -16.15 -7.51 -0.26
C ALA A 55 -15.51 -8.29 0.89
N ILE A 56 -15.42 -9.61 0.74
CA ILE A 56 -14.80 -10.49 1.74
C ILE A 56 -13.29 -10.26 1.79
N ARG A 57 -12.63 -10.18 0.61
CA ARG A 57 -11.21 -9.86 0.50
C ARG A 57 -10.85 -8.59 1.24
N ARG A 58 -11.65 -7.52 1.12
CA ARG A 58 -11.44 -6.26 1.86
C ARG A 58 -11.34 -6.48 3.37
N VAL A 59 -12.16 -7.37 3.93
CA VAL A 59 -12.20 -7.57 5.38
C VAL A 59 -11.08 -8.50 5.84
N GLN A 60 -10.73 -9.51 5.04
CA GLN A 60 -9.54 -10.33 5.26
C GLN A 60 -8.26 -9.47 5.23
N LEU A 61 -8.14 -8.53 4.28
CA LEU A 61 -7.00 -7.62 4.21
C LEU A 61 -6.94 -6.67 5.42
N GLU A 62 -8.09 -6.18 5.89
CA GLU A 62 -8.17 -5.34 7.08
C GLU A 62 -7.69 -6.08 8.34
N ASP A 63 -8.06 -7.35 8.48
CA ASP A 63 -7.61 -8.22 9.57
C ASP A 63 -6.10 -8.41 9.58
N VAL A 64 -5.48 -8.56 8.41
CA VAL A 64 -4.02 -8.76 8.30
C VAL A 64 -3.25 -7.46 8.49
N LEU A 65 -3.77 -6.35 7.95
CA LEU A 65 -3.10 -5.04 8.02
C LEU A 65 -2.93 -4.52 9.44
N LYS A 66 -3.83 -4.88 10.38
CA LYS A 66 -3.72 -4.45 11.79
C LYS A 66 -2.46 -4.99 12.48
N ASP A 67 -1.91 -6.10 11.99
CA ASP A 67 -0.73 -6.75 12.56
C ASP A 67 0.59 -6.33 11.85
N VAL A 68 0.54 -5.51 10.79
CA VAL A 68 1.72 -4.93 10.14
C VAL A 68 2.33 -3.84 11.01
N ARG A 69 3.51 -4.13 11.59
CA ARG A 69 4.13 -3.36 12.67
C ARG A 69 4.38 -1.88 12.35
N HIS A 70 4.94 -1.58 11.18
CA HIS A 70 5.38 -0.24 10.80
C HIS A 70 4.57 0.36 9.64
N ARG A 71 3.35 -0.14 9.44
CA ARG A 71 2.39 0.31 8.41
C ARG A 71 2.85 0.11 6.96
N VAL A 72 1.90 0.29 6.07
CA VAL A 72 2.10 0.40 4.63
C VAL A 72 1.83 1.83 4.21
N ALA A 73 2.70 2.41 3.40
CA ALA A 73 2.55 3.76 2.87
C ALA A 73 2.70 3.81 1.35
N VAL A 74 1.89 4.63 0.69
CA VAL A 74 1.97 4.94 -0.73
C VAL A 74 2.25 6.42 -0.90
N TYR A 75 3.37 6.76 -1.54
CA TYR A 75 3.72 8.10 -1.94
C TYR A 75 3.44 8.25 -3.43
N TYR A 76 2.56 9.18 -3.79
CA TYR A 76 2.09 9.31 -5.16
C TYR A 76 2.14 10.76 -5.64
N ASP A 77 2.23 10.98 -6.94
CA ASP A 77 2.09 12.33 -7.49
C ASP A 77 0.65 12.81 -7.30
N GLN A 78 0.48 13.93 -6.62
CA GLN A 78 -0.84 14.51 -6.38
C GLN A 78 -1.59 14.84 -7.68
N ASN A 79 -0.87 15.17 -8.75
CA ASN A 79 -1.43 15.42 -10.07
C ASN A 79 -1.63 14.13 -10.87
N GLY A 80 -1.10 12.98 -10.42
CA GLY A 80 -1.25 11.68 -11.06
C GLY A 80 -2.53 10.93 -10.67
N LEU A 81 -3.40 11.51 -9.84
CA LEU A 81 -4.63 10.86 -9.37
C LEU A 81 -5.75 10.97 -10.42
N ALA A 82 -6.30 9.83 -10.83
CA ALA A 82 -7.43 9.82 -11.76
C ALA A 82 -8.75 10.21 -11.05
N PRO A 83 -9.59 11.10 -11.63
CA PRO A 83 -10.88 11.48 -11.05
C PRO A 83 -11.85 10.32 -10.80
N ASN A 84 -11.74 9.27 -11.62
CA ASN A 84 -12.60 8.08 -11.56
C ASN A 84 -11.93 6.90 -10.85
N ALA A 85 -10.84 7.13 -10.11
CA ALA A 85 -10.21 6.03 -9.38
C ALA A 85 -11.14 5.48 -8.30
N GLY A 86 -11.04 4.18 -8.04
CA GLY A 86 -11.83 3.52 -7.01
C GLY A 86 -11.45 4.03 -5.60
N PRO A 87 -12.39 3.96 -4.64
CA PRO A 87 -12.18 4.51 -3.31
C PRO A 87 -11.16 3.73 -2.48
N ALA A 88 -10.39 4.44 -1.66
CA ALA A 88 -9.57 3.85 -0.60
C ALA A 88 -10.45 3.39 0.56
N ARG A 89 -10.12 2.24 1.16
CA ARG A 89 -10.84 1.70 2.32
C ARG A 89 -9.93 1.06 3.37
N GLN A 90 -8.73 0.63 2.99
CA GLN A 90 -7.77 -0.03 3.86
C GLN A 90 -6.89 0.96 4.59
N ASP A 91 -6.38 0.49 5.73
CA ASP A 91 -5.51 1.22 6.63
C ASP A 91 -4.07 1.35 6.10
N VAL A 92 -3.95 2.12 5.02
CA VAL A 92 -2.72 2.42 4.28
C VAL A 92 -2.52 3.93 4.26
N SER A 93 -1.35 4.38 4.68
CA SER A 93 -0.98 5.80 4.65
C SER A 93 -0.78 6.25 3.20
N ARG A 94 -1.51 7.29 2.77
CA ARG A 94 -1.47 7.80 1.40
C ARG A 94 -0.95 9.21 1.41
N VAL A 95 0.24 9.42 0.86
CA VAL A 95 0.99 10.67 1.03
C VAL A 95 1.15 11.34 -0.33
N PRO A 96 0.41 12.44 -0.61
CA PRO A 96 0.53 13.15 -1.87
C PRO A 96 1.84 13.94 -1.94
N ILE A 97 2.55 13.79 -3.06
CA ILE A 97 3.77 14.53 -3.38
C ILE A 97 3.48 15.52 -4.50
N VAL A 98 3.94 16.76 -4.32
CA VAL A 98 3.99 17.77 -5.38
C VAL A 98 5.45 18.00 -5.72
N HIS A 99 5.84 17.67 -6.95
CA HIS A 99 7.17 18.00 -7.47
C HIS A 99 7.08 19.29 -8.28
N ARG A 100 7.94 20.26 -7.98
CA ARG A 100 7.77 21.64 -8.50
C ARG A 100 8.37 21.88 -9.88
N THR A 101 9.33 21.05 -10.28
CA THR A 101 10.14 21.29 -11.48
C THR A 101 9.76 20.38 -12.65
N GLY A 102 8.73 19.55 -12.45
CA GLY A 102 8.25 18.52 -13.37
C GLY A 102 7.33 17.58 -12.61
N ILE A 103 7.28 16.32 -13.05
CA ILE A 103 6.42 15.30 -12.45
C ILE A 103 7.18 14.47 -11.40
N PHE A 104 6.47 14.05 -10.35
CA PHE A 104 6.92 13.00 -9.44
C PHE A 104 6.66 11.66 -10.11
N HIS A 105 7.66 11.17 -10.85
CA HIS A 105 7.53 9.99 -11.67
C HIS A 105 8.18 8.68 -11.13
N PRO A 106 8.76 8.58 -9.92
CA PRO A 106 9.38 7.34 -9.48
C PRO A 106 8.36 6.23 -9.21
N LYS A 107 8.77 4.98 -9.45
CA LYS A 107 7.93 3.77 -9.34
C LYS A 107 8.71 2.68 -8.62
N ASN A 108 8.62 2.68 -7.30
CA ASN A 108 9.44 1.83 -6.45
C ASN A 108 8.61 1.09 -5.41
N VAL A 109 9.13 -0.05 -4.98
CA VAL A 109 8.64 -0.80 -3.82
C VAL A 109 9.80 -1.00 -2.86
N PHE A 110 9.56 -0.76 -1.58
CA PHE A 110 10.45 -1.10 -0.49
C PHE A 110 9.64 -1.90 0.53
N ALA A 111 9.88 -3.21 0.61
CA ALA A 111 9.17 -4.10 1.54
C ALA A 111 10.18 -4.68 2.55
N LEU A 112 10.05 -4.26 3.80
CA LEU A 112 10.80 -4.83 4.92
C LEU A 112 10.04 -6.06 5.42
N VAL A 113 10.70 -7.21 5.39
CA VAL A 113 10.12 -8.50 5.79
C VAL A 113 11.00 -9.18 6.83
N GLU A 114 10.42 -10.14 7.55
CA GLU A 114 11.13 -10.99 8.50
C GLU A 114 10.67 -12.45 8.44
N GLU A 115 11.52 -13.35 8.92
CA GLU A 115 11.20 -14.78 9.01
C GLU A 115 10.01 -15.07 9.94
N LEU A 116 9.22 -16.09 9.57
CA LEU A 116 8.04 -16.54 10.32
C LEU A 116 8.39 -17.24 11.62
N ASP A 117 9.53 -17.94 11.65
CA ASP A 117 10.03 -18.60 12.84
C ASP A 117 11.27 -17.87 13.35
N PRO A 118 11.39 -17.66 14.67
CA PRO A 118 12.64 -17.17 15.23
C PRO A 118 13.72 -18.25 15.18
N ASP A 119 14.98 -17.82 15.17
CA ASP A 119 16.12 -18.70 15.42
C ASP A 119 16.19 -19.15 16.90
N ASN A 120 17.22 -19.92 17.23
CA ASN A 120 17.44 -20.45 18.59
C ASN A 120 17.59 -19.36 19.66
N ASP A 121 17.97 -18.13 19.27
CA ASP A 121 18.14 -16.99 20.16
C ASP A 121 16.89 -16.10 20.21
N GLY A 122 15.79 -16.52 19.57
CA GLY A 122 14.54 -15.77 19.50
C GLY A 122 14.54 -14.66 18.45
N HIS A 123 15.60 -14.54 17.63
CA HIS A 123 15.74 -13.50 16.63
C HIS A 123 15.10 -13.90 15.30
N ARG A 124 14.46 -12.94 14.63
CA ARG A 124 13.86 -13.14 13.30
C ARG A 124 14.68 -12.37 12.29
N ALA A 125 15.35 -13.09 11.40
CA ALA A 125 16.17 -12.45 10.38
C ALA A 125 15.31 -11.55 9.49
N GLN A 126 15.80 -10.34 9.22
CA GLN A 126 15.11 -9.36 8.39
C GLN A 126 15.73 -9.25 7.00
N SER A 127 14.94 -8.82 6.04
CA SER A 127 15.40 -8.49 4.69
C SER A 127 14.59 -7.35 4.10
N LEU A 128 15.23 -6.55 3.25
CA LEU A 128 14.57 -5.51 2.47
C LEU A 128 14.50 -5.94 1.00
N VAL A 129 13.28 -6.13 0.50
CA VAL A 129 13.01 -6.31 -0.93
C VAL A 129 12.80 -4.93 -1.55
N VAL A 130 13.59 -4.61 -2.58
CA VAL A 130 13.55 -3.32 -3.27
C VAL A 130 13.30 -3.56 -4.75
N ALA A 131 12.25 -2.96 -5.29
CA ALA A 131 11.96 -3.02 -6.72
C ALA A 131 11.94 -1.62 -7.33
N CYS A 132 12.50 -1.50 -8.54
CA CYS A 132 12.31 -0.33 -9.40
C CYS A 132 11.67 -0.78 -10.71
N MET A 133 10.58 -0.12 -11.10
CA MET A 133 9.74 -0.57 -12.21
C MET A 133 9.30 0.57 -13.12
N SER A 134 8.77 0.25 -14.29
CA SER A 134 8.09 1.21 -15.17
C SER A 134 6.58 1.29 -14.94
N ALA A 135 6.03 0.33 -14.18
CA ALA A 135 4.62 0.17 -13.86
C ALA A 135 4.14 1.16 -12.79
N ASN A 136 3.02 1.83 -13.06
CA ASN A 136 2.28 2.55 -12.03
C ASN A 136 1.47 1.58 -11.17
N LEU A 137 1.04 2.02 -9.98
CA LEU A 137 0.03 1.30 -9.17
C LEU A 137 -1.38 1.47 -9.75
N THR A 138 -1.59 0.94 -10.95
CA THR A 138 -2.83 0.96 -11.71
C THR A 138 -3.07 -0.39 -12.39
N ARG A 139 -4.31 -0.68 -12.79
CA ARG A 139 -4.65 -1.89 -13.55
C ARG A 139 -3.81 -2.01 -14.81
N ALA A 140 -3.67 -0.92 -15.55
CA ALA A 140 -2.88 -0.90 -16.78
C ALA A 140 -1.41 -1.28 -16.52
N GLY A 141 -0.79 -0.73 -15.47
CA GLY A 141 0.60 -0.99 -15.13
C GLY A 141 0.86 -2.42 -14.68
N TRP A 142 -0.04 -3.03 -13.91
CA TRP A 142 0.22 -4.37 -13.36
C TRP A 142 -0.27 -5.51 -14.27
N TRP A 143 -1.34 -5.29 -15.05
CA TRP A 143 -2.01 -6.38 -15.78
C TRP A 143 -1.98 -6.21 -17.30
N GLU A 144 -2.09 -4.99 -17.82
CA GLU A 144 -2.37 -4.81 -19.25
C GLU A 144 -1.11 -4.51 -20.07
N ASN A 145 -0.19 -3.72 -19.54
CA ASN A 145 0.99 -3.25 -20.24
C ASN A 145 2.15 -4.24 -20.20
N VAL A 146 3.00 -4.21 -21.23
CA VAL A 146 4.37 -4.73 -21.13
C VAL A 146 5.21 -3.70 -20.40
N GLU A 147 5.62 -4.03 -19.18
CA GLU A 147 6.44 -3.21 -18.29
C GLU A 147 7.79 -3.89 -18.02
N VAL A 148 8.70 -3.17 -17.37
CA VAL A 148 9.96 -3.71 -16.86
C VAL A 148 10.06 -3.51 -15.36
N CYS A 149 10.70 -4.47 -14.68
CA CYS A 149 10.97 -4.43 -13.25
C CYS A 149 12.34 -5.06 -12.98
N HIS A 150 13.09 -4.48 -12.04
CA HIS A 150 14.24 -5.13 -11.43
C HIS A 150 14.05 -5.16 -9.92
N ILE A 151 14.36 -6.30 -9.30
CA ILE A 151 14.16 -6.57 -7.87
C ILE A 151 15.49 -6.96 -7.24
N GLU A 152 15.81 -6.34 -6.11
CA GLU A 152 16.96 -6.63 -5.26
C GLU A 152 16.46 -7.06 -3.87
N THR A 153 17.18 -7.97 -3.23
CA THR A 153 16.93 -8.36 -1.83
C THR A 153 18.20 -8.11 -1.04
N ILE A 154 18.09 -7.33 0.03
CA ILE A 154 19.21 -7.00 0.91
C ILE A 154 18.95 -7.69 2.25
N ALA A 155 19.79 -8.63 2.63
CA ALA A 155 19.68 -9.30 3.93
C ALA A 155 20.24 -8.42 5.06
N GLN A 156 19.73 -8.63 6.27
CA GLN A 156 20.26 -7.98 7.47
C GLN A 156 21.77 -8.28 7.62
N GLY A 157 22.57 -7.25 7.89
CA GLY A 157 24.03 -7.39 8.04
C GLY A 157 24.79 -7.61 6.73
N GLU A 158 24.12 -7.70 5.58
CA GLU A 158 24.80 -7.87 4.30
C GLU A 158 25.46 -6.56 3.82
N GLY A 159 26.62 -6.69 3.17
CA GLY A 159 27.25 -5.58 2.46
C GLY A 159 26.61 -5.32 1.09
N THR A 160 26.05 -4.13 0.90
CA THR A 160 25.37 -3.71 -0.35
C THR A 160 25.87 -2.37 -0.86
N ARG A 161 25.88 -2.18 -2.18
CA ARG A 161 26.19 -0.87 -2.80
C ARG A 161 25.02 0.12 -2.67
N LEU A 162 23.81 -0.38 -2.39
CA LEU A 162 22.57 0.37 -2.46
C LEU A 162 22.27 1.20 -1.20
N LYS A 163 22.87 0.86 -0.05
CA LYS A 163 22.50 1.42 1.27
C LYS A 163 22.38 2.95 1.26
N GLU A 164 23.44 3.67 0.93
CA GLU A 164 23.46 5.14 1.00
C GLU A 164 22.53 5.81 -0.03
N ASP A 165 22.41 5.23 -1.23
CA ASP A 165 21.58 5.80 -2.30
C ASP A 165 20.08 5.63 -1.98
N LEU A 166 19.67 4.44 -1.49
CA LEU A 166 18.30 4.22 -1.02
C LEU A 166 17.99 5.07 0.22
N PHE A 167 18.93 5.18 1.16
CA PHE A 167 18.74 6.00 2.36
C PHE A 167 18.52 7.48 1.99
N ARG A 168 19.34 8.03 1.09
CA ARG A 168 19.23 9.41 0.61
C ARG A 168 17.91 9.65 -0.12
N PHE A 169 17.47 8.71 -0.95
CA PHE A 169 16.19 8.79 -1.65
C PHE A 169 15.02 8.83 -0.68
N LEU A 170 14.99 7.91 0.29
CA LEU A 170 13.95 7.84 1.32
C LEU A 170 13.93 9.11 2.19
N GLU A 171 15.10 9.66 2.54
CA GLU A 171 15.19 10.95 3.24
C GLU A 171 14.70 12.12 2.37
N GLY A 172 14.98 12.09 1.07
CA GLY A 172 14.42 13.04 0.11
C GLY A 172 12.90 12.98 0.06
N LEU A 173 12.33 11.78 0.14
CA LEU A 173 10.89 11.54 0.15
C LEU A 173 10.23 12.06 1.43
N GLU A 174 10.80 11.79 2.59
CA GLU A 174 10.37 12.37 3.89
C GLU A 174 10.33 13.90 3.80
N ARG A 175 11.40 14.54 3.31
CA ARG A 175 11.46 16.00 3.19
C ARG A 175 10.45 16.58 2.20
N LYS A 176 10.17 15.90 1.09
CA LYS A 176 9.19 16.35 0.08
C LYS A 176 7.75 16.22 0.59
N ALA A 177 7.46 15.18 1.34
CA ALA A 177 6.16 14.98 1.94
C ALA A 177 5.93 15.90 3.16
N GLY A 178 6.94 16.09 4.00
CA GLY A 178 6.82 16.82 5.27
C GLY A 178 5.67 16.26 6.12
N ASP A 179 4.96 17.15 6.81
CA ASP A 179 3.86 16.78 7.73
C ASP A 179 2.61 16.24 7.01
N LYS A 180 2.67 16.01 5.69
CA LYS A 180 1.60 15.31 4.96
C LYS A 180 1.51 13.83 5.32
N ALA A 181 2.53 13.23 5.91
CA ALA A 181 2.41 11.91 6.55
C ALA A 181 2.11 12.09 8.05
N ALA A 182 0.87 11.84 8.47
CA ALA A 182 0.42 12.08 9.85
C ALA A 182 1.15 11.18 10.88
N ASP A 183 1.57 9.99 10.46
CA ASP A 183 2.34 9.04 11.25
C ASP A 183 3.84 9.39 11.35
N GLY A 184 4.24 10.52 10.78
CA GLY A 184 5.64 10.96 10.71
C GLY A 184 6.54 10.01 9.93
N HIS A 185 6.02 9.35 8.89
CA HIS A 185 6.78 8.43 8.02
C HIS A 185 7.26 7.15 8.72
N ALA A 186 6.38 6.50 9.50
CA ALA A 186 6.76 5.33 10.29
C ALA A 186 7.40 4.20 9.46
N SER A 187 6.86 3.92 8.27
CA SER A 187 7.38 2.90 7.35
C SER A 187 8.75 3.25 6.78
N ILE A 188 8.98 4.51 6.37
CA ILE A 188 10.29 4.98 5.92
C ILE A 188 11.31 4.88 7.05
N LYS A 189 10.96 5.33 8.26
CA LYS A 189 11.84 5.28 9.44
C LYS A 189 12.26 3.85 9.76
N ALA A 190 11.35 2.88 9.67
CA ALA A 190 11.65 1.46 9.87
C ALA A 190 12.65 0.95 8.82
N ILE A 191 12.42 1.25 7.53
CA ILE A 191 13.33 0.85 6.45
C ILE A 191 14.71 1.52 6.60
N LYS A 192 14.76 2.81 6.94
CA LYS A 192 16.02 3.52 7.22
C LYS A 192 16.75 2.92 8.43
N SER A 193 16.02 2.48 9.45
CA SER A 193 16.60 1.77 10.59
C SER A 193 17.22 0.44 10.17
N PHE A 194 16.52 -0.35 9.34
CA PHE A 194 17.07 -1.57 8.77
C PHE A 194 18.34 -1.30 7.94
N LEU A 195 18.32 -0.31 7.04
CA LEU A 195 19.48 0.04 6.20
C LEU A 195 20.71 0.47 7.03
N ARG A 196 20.53 0.97 8.26
CA ARG A 196 21.67 1.25 9.15
C ARG A 196 22.38 0.00 9.64
N THR A 197 21.69 -1.15 9.64
CA THR A 197 22.24 -2.45 10.05
C THR A 197 23.01 -3.16 8.93
N THR A 198 22.97 -2.65 7.70
CA THR A 198 23.72 -3.21 6.56
C THR A 198 25.03 -2.47 6.35
N ASP A 199 25.96 -3.03 5.59
CA ASP A 199 27.25 -2.38 5.29
C ASP A 199 27.24 -1.72 3.90
N GLN A 200 27.80 -0.51 3.81
CA GLN A 200 27.95 0.15 2.51
C GLN A 200 29.17 -0.42 1.79
N ARG A 201 28.94 -1.05 0.64
CA ARG A 201 30.02 -1.43 -0.28
C ARG A 201 30.51 -0.20 -1.03
N LEU A 202 31.79 0.16 -0.90
CA LEU A 202 32.36 1.34 -1.56
C LEU A 202 32.83 1.07 -3.00
N VAL A 203 33.15 -0.18 -3.32
CA VAL A 203 33.57 -0.58 -4.67
C VAL A 203 32.37 -0.69 -5.61
N ARG A 204 32.53 -0.21 -6.85
CA ARG A 204 31.51 -0.31 -7.91
C ARG A 204 31.34 -1.73 -8.46
N SER A 205 32.40 -2.53 -8.40
CA SER A 205 32.44 -3.88 -8.96
C SER A 205 33.29 -4.80 -8.08
N SER A 206 32.99 -6.09 -8.15
CA SER A 206 33.78 -7.15 -7.53
C SER A 206 33.83 -8.35 -8.48
N GLY A 207 34.98 -9.03 -8.54
CA GLY A 207 35.18 -10.15 -9.46
C GLY A 207 34.97 -9.80 -10.94
N GLY A 208 35.16 -8.53 -11.32
CA GLY A 208 34.92 -8.04 -12.68
C GLY A 208 33.46 -7.78 -13.03
N ARG A 209 32.52 -7.96 -12.09
CA ARG A 209 31.09 -7.67 -12.27
C ARG A 209 30.66 -6.43 -11.50
N LEU A 210 29.85 -5.58 -12.14
CA LEU A 210 29.23 -4.41 -11.56
C LEU A 210 28.24 -4.83 -10.46
N HIS A 211 28.26 -4.12 -9.33
CA HIS A 211 27.20 -4.20 -8.34
C HIS A 211 26.01 -3.34 -8.77
N THR A 212 24.80 -3.70 -8.37
CA THR A 212 23.61 -2.89 -8.70
C THR A 212 23.76 -1.46 -8.17
N HIS A 213 23.44 -0.48 -9.04
CA HIS A 213 23.46 0.95 -8.73
C HIS A 213 22.05 1.53 -8.82
N PHE A 214 21.68 2.39 -7.86
CA PHE A 214 20.40 3.08 -7.84
C PHE A 214 20.52 4.52 -8.34
N PHE A 215 19.67 4.89 -9.29
CA PHE A 215 19.47 6.23 -9.78
C PHE A 215 18.33 6.89 -9.01
N ASP A 216 18.60 8.06 -8.41
CA ASP A 216 17.64 8.82 -7.58
C ASP A 216 17.19 10.15 -8.23
N GLY A 217 17.54 10.38 -9.50
CA GLY A 217 17.18 11.59 -10.24
C GLY A 217 17.99 12.85 -9.87
N THR A 218 19.08 12.73 -9.09
CA THR A 218 19.90 13.89 -8.68
C THR A 218 20.89 14.37 -9.75
N THR A 219 21.16 13.54 -10.75
CA THR A 219 22.06 13.79 -11.89
C THR A 219 21.37 13.43 -13.22
N THR A 220 22.02 13.66 -14.35
CA THR A 220 21.50 13.23 -15.65
C THR A 220 21.76 11.75 -15.88
N VAL A 221 20.92 11.09 -16.68
CA VAL A 221 21.01 9.64 -16.93
C VAL A 221 22.35 9.23 -17.55
N PRO A 222 22.86 9.87 -18.63
CA PRO A 222 24.17 9.52 -19.18
C PRO A 222 25.30 9.67 -18.15
N LYS A 223 25.26 10.74 -17.35
CA LYS A 223 26.25 10.98 -16.31
C LYS A 223 26.20 9.91 -15.21
N PHE A 224 25.01 9.54 -14.74
CA PHE A 224 24.85 8.46 -13.76
C PHE A 224 25.43 7.14 -14.27
N ILE A 225 25.03 6.74 -15.49
CA ILE A 225 25.48 5.48 -16.09
C ILE A 225 27.01 5.51 -16.24
N ARG A 226 27.58 6.60 -16.77
CA ARG A 226 29.03 6.79 -16.89
C ARG A 226 29.76 6.67 -15.56
N GLU A 227 29.26 7.32 -14.50
CA GLU A 227 29.86 7.28 -13.16
C GLU A 227 29.84 5.86 -12.58
N ALA A 228 28.77 5.11 -12.81
CA ALA A 228 28.64 3.73 -12.34
C ALA A 228 29.51 2.75 -13.15
N THR A 229 29.49 2.81 -14.48
CA THR A 229 30.18 1.82 -15.34
C THR A 229 31.63 2.16 -15.64
N GLY A 230 32.05 3.42 -15.51
CA GLY A 230 33.28 3.89 -16.17
C GLY A 230 33.20 3.63 -17.67
N SER A 231 34.30 3.15 -18.27
CA SER A 231 34.39 2.81 -19.70
C SER A 231 33.87 1.41 -20.07
N ALA A 232 33.26 0.68 -19.12
CA ALA A 232 32.90 -0.73 -19.34
C ALA A 232 31.84 -0.94 -20.45
N ILE A 233 31.08 0.09 -20.80
CA ILE A 233 30.01 0.05 -21.80
C ILE A 233 30.32 0.84 -23.08
N ASP A 234 31.53 1.38 -23.21
CA ASP A 234 31.92 2.15 -24.39
C ASP A 234 31.97 1.26 -25.62
N GLY A 235 31.39 1.73 -26.73
CA GLY A 235 31.36 0.96 -27.98
C GLY A 235 30.56 -0.33 -27.91
N LEU A 236 29.67 -0.49 -26.93
CA LEU A 236 28.68 -1.57 -26.93
C LEU A 236 27.52 -1.25 -27.89
N TYR A 237 26.68 -2.23 -28.17
CA TYR A 237 25.38 -1.97 -28.81
C TYR A 237 24.43 -1.33 -27.81
N LEU A 238 23.54 -0.44 -28.28
CA LEU A 238 22.54 0.21 -27.43
C LEU A 238 21.12 -0.08 -27.93
N GLU A 239 20.28 -0.62 -27.05
CA GLU A 239 18.83 -0.68 -27.23
C GLU A 239 18.11 0.27 -26.28
N VAL A 240 17.17 1.04 -26.82
CA VAL A 240 16.30 1.91 -26.04
C VAL A 240 14.85 1.51 -26.27
N ILE A 241 14.18 1.06 -25.22
CA ILE A 241 12.74 0.84 -25.20
C ILE A 241 12.14 1.96 -24.34
N SER A 242 11.34 2.82 -24.97
CA SER A 242 10.63 3.90 -24.27
C SER A 242 9.30 4.15 -24.98
N PRO A 243 8.17 4.28 -24.24
CA PRO A 243 6.88 4.61 -24.83
C PRO A 243 6.75 6.08 -25.25
N TYR A 244 7.50 6.97 -24.61
CA TYR A 244 7.39 8.42 -24.81
C TYR A 244 8.71 9.04 -25.27
N PHE A 245 8.56 10.11 -26.06
CA PHE A 245 9.62 10.91 -26.65
C PHE A 245 9.23 12.40 -26.56
N ASP A 246 10.21 13.29 -26.63
CA ASP A 246 9.93 14.70 -26.77
C ASP A 246 9.16 14.98 -28.08
N ALA A 247 8.21 15.91 -28.05
CA ALA A 247 7.44 16.31 -29.23
C ALA A 247 8.28 17.11 -30.27
N GLY A 248 9.53 17.43 -29.93
CA GLY A 248 10.44 18.17 -30.80
C GLY A 248 10.89 17.38 -32.04
N PRO A 249 11.61 18.04 -32.96
CA PRO A 249 12.10 17.41 -34.18
C PRO A 249 13.31 16.49 -33.96
N GLU A 250 13.93 16.53 -32.79
CA GLU A 250 15.12 15.73 -32.42
C GLU A 250 15.00 15.20 -30.99
N SER A 251 15.69 14.10 -30.68
CA SER A 251 15.80 13.58 -29.32
C SER A 251 17.16 13.93 -28.72
N LYS A 252 17.20 15.00 -27.93
CA LYS A 252 18.39 15.37 -27.16
C LYS A 252 18.83 14.25 -26.20
N PRO A 253 17.94 13.57 -25.45
CA PRO A 253 18.31 12.42 -24.63
C PRO A 253 19.05 11.32 -25.39
N LEU A 254 18.56 10.97 -26.59
CA LEU A 254 19.20 9.94 -27.42
C LEU A 254 20.57 10.41 -27.93
N SER A 255 20.65 11.66 -28.40
CA SER A 255 21.90 12.27 -28.84
C SER A 255 22.95 12.27 -27.73
N ASP A 256 22.55 12.57 -26.48
CA ASP A 256 23.46 12.55 -25.33
C ASP A 256 23.97 11.16 -24.97
N LEU A 257 23.12 10.13 -25.07
CA LEU A 257 23.56 8.74 -24.88
C LEU A 257 24.55 8.30 -25.96
N ILE A 258 24.30 8.66 -27.21
CA ILE A 258 25.19 8.34 -28.34
C ILE A 258 26.53 9.05 -28.17
N ALA A 259 26.50 10.35 -27.88
CA ALA A 259 27.70 11.15 -27.68
C ALA A 259 28.53 10.68 -26.48
N GLU A 260 27.87 10.29 -25.38
CA GLU A 260 28.55 9.84 -24.17
C GLU A 260 29.21 8.46 -24.37
N PHE A 261 28.51 7.48 -24.94
CA PHE A 261 28.95 6.07 -24.93
C PHE A 261 29.49 5.54 -26.28
N ALA A 262 29.35 6.32 -27.35
CA ALA A 262 29.77 5.97 -28.71
C ALA A 262 29.38 4.53 -29.12
N PRO A 263 28.09 4.16 -29.03
CA PRO A 263 27.66 2.79 -29.32
C PRO A 263 27.91 2.40 -30.78
N LYS A 264 28.17 1.11 -31.03
CA LYS A 264 28.45 0.57 -32.38
C LYS A 264 27.25 0.67 -33.32
N GLU A 265 26.08 0.37 -32.78
CA GLU A 265 24.78 0.47 -33.45
C GLU A 265 23.75 0.70 -32.36
N VAL A 266 22.69 1.43 -32.71
CA VAL A 266 21.59 1.78 -31.81
C VAL A 266 20.27 1.35 -32.42
N ARG A 267 19.41 0.70 -31.62
CA ARG A 267 17.99 0.50 -31.97
C ARG A 267 17.09 1.11 -30.93
N VAL A 268 16.10 1.85 -31.42
CA VAL A 268 15.13 2.58 -30.60
C VAL A 268 13.74 2.03 -30.89
N PHE A 269 12.99 1.67 -29.87
CA PHE A 269 11.62 1.21 -30.03
C PHE A 269 10.74 2.30 -30.65
N LEU A 270 10.03 1.97 -31.73
CA LEU A 270 9.04 2.85 -32.34
C LEU A 270 7.66 2.56 -31.74
N PRO A 271 7.12 3.42 -30.87
CA PRO A 271 5.80 3.21 -30.28
C PRO A 271 4.72 3.39 -31.34
N ARG A 272 3.81 2.42 -31.42
CA ARG A 272 2.67 2.44 -32.35
C ARG A 272 1.39 2.06 -31.64
N LYS A 273 0.27 2.59 -32.13
CA LYS A 273 -1.05 2.02 -31.84
C LYS A 273 -1.23 0.69 -32.56
N GLU A 274 -2.25 -0.05 -32.15
CA GLU A 274 -2.71 -1.26 -32.84
C GLU A 274 -3.10 -1.01 -34.31
N THR A 275 -3.64 0.19 -34.58
CA THR A 275 -4.01 0.67 -35.92
C THR A 275 -2.80 1.14 -36.76
N GLY A 276 -1.59 1.15 -36.21
CA GLY A 276 -0.32 1.34 -36.92
C GLY A 276 0.26 2.76 -36.91
N GLU A 277 -0.48 3.74 -36.38
CA GLU A 277 -0.02 5.13 -36.22
C GLU A 277 1.16 5.18 -35.25
N ALA A 278 2.19 5.95 -35.60
CA ALA A 278 3.33 6.17 -34.72
C ALA A 278 3.00 7.21 -33.65
N LEU A 279 3.45 6.96 -32.42
CA LEU A 279 3.22 7.84 -31.27
C LEU A 279 4.33 8.87 -31.07
N CYS A 280 5.08 9.17 -32.13
CA CYS A 280 6.11 10.20 -32.18
C CYS A 280 5.79 11.22 -33.29
N SER A 281 6.51 12.35 -33.32
CA SER A 281 6.41 13.30 -34.42
C SER A 281 7.01 12.73 -35.71
N ALA A 282 6.56 13.22 -36.86
CA ALA A 282 7.11 12.83 -38.16
C ALA A 282 8.58 13.28 -38.31
N GLU A 283 8.88 14.45 -37.76
CA GLU A 283 10.20 15.06 -37.73
C GLU A 283 11.17 14.20 -36.92
N LEU A 284 10.77 13.75 -35.73
CA LEU A 284 11.60 12.87 -34.91
C LEU A 284 11.84 11.52 -35.60
N PHE A 285 10.80 10.96 -36.24
CA PHE A 285 10.93 9.72 -36.99
C PHE A 285 12.01 9.81 -38.07
N GLU A 286 11.99 10.89 -38.87
CA GLU A 286 12.99 11.13 -39.90
C GLU A 286 14.38 11.46 -39.33
N TRP A 287 14.44 12.23 -38.24
CA TRP A 287 15.71 12.56 -37.58
C TRP A 287 16.47 11.31 -37.14
N VAL A 288 15.79 10.34 -36.51
CA VAL A 288 16.38 9.04 -36.12
C VAL A 288 16.89 8.28 -37.35
N ARG A 289 16.11 8.26 -38.43
CA ARG A 289 16.48 7.59 -39.70
C ARG A 289 17.71 8.18 -40.39
N LEU A 290 17.98 9.47 -40.17
CA LEU A 290 19.10 10.19 -40.76
C LEU A 290 20.41 10.05 -39.96
N GLN A 291 20.34 9.56 -38.71
CA GLN A 291 21.55 9.31 -37.92
C GLN A 291 22.29 8.08 -38.45
N SER A 292 23.63 8.13 -38.41
CA SER A 292 24.47 6.98 -38.76
C SER A 292 24.36 5.92 -37.67
N ASP A 293 24.22 4.65 -38.06
CA ASP A 293 24.17 3.49 -37.16
C ASP A 293 23.03 3.51 -36.12
N VAL A 294 21.99 4.33 -36.32
CA VAL A 294 20.77 4.34 -35.51
C VAL A 294 19.59 3.89 -36.37
N SER A 295 18.70 3.07 -35.80
CA SER A 295 17.47 2.68 -36.47
C SER A 295 16.30 2.53 -35.52
N TRP A 296 15.09 2.66 -36.06
CA TRP A 296 13.88 2.26 -35.37
C TRP A 296 13.80 0.75 -35.28
N GLY A 297 13.15 0.26 -34.22
CA GLY A 297 12.91 -1.15 -33.99
C GLY A 297 11.53 -1.42 -33.40
N ARG A 298 11.12 -2.67 -33.45
CA ARG A 298 9.88 -3.17 -32.87
C ARG A 298 10.16 -4.40 -32.02
N LEU A 299 9.38 -4.58 -30.96
CA LEU A 299 9.41 -5.82 -30.19
C LEU A 299 8.77 -6.96 -30.98
N PRO A 300 9.27 -8.20 -30.84
CA PRO A 300 8.63 -9.39 -31.39
C PRO A 300 7.17 -9.52 -30.94
N LYS A 301 6.31 -9.99 -31.84
CA LYS A 301 4.86 -10.08 -31.60
C LYS A 301 4.50 -10.96 -30.40
N ASP A 302 5.30 -11.97 -30.10
CA ASP A 302 5.08 -12.88 -28.98
C ASP A 302 5.32 -12.24 -27.61
N VAL A 303 6.13 -11.18 -27.53
CA VAL A 303 6.32 -10.39 -26.30
C VAL A 303 5.10 -9.53 -25.97
N ILE A 304 4.44 -9.02 -27.01
CA ILE A 304 3.30 -8.09 -26.88
C ILE A 304 1.94 -8.77 -26.96
N ARG A 305 1.86 -10.11 -27.03
CA ARG A 305 0.57 -10.81 -27.01
C ARG A 305 -0.10 -10.69 -25.64
N GLY A 306 -1.39 -10.38 -25.63
CA GLY A 306 -2.23 -10.36 -24.42
C GLY A 306 -2.71 -11.74 -23.96
N GLY A 307 -2.55 -12.80 -24.77
CA GLY A 307 -3.03 -14.14 -24.44
C GLY A 307 -2.58 -15.21 -25.42
N LYS A 308 -3.06 -16.45 -25.21
CA LYS A 308 -2.66 -17.64 -25.99
C LYS A 308 -3.34 -17.77 -27.36
N SER A 309 -4.48 -17.09 -27.57
CA SER A 309 -5.19 -17.07 -28.86
C SER A 309 -4.62 -15.97 -29.78
N ASP A 310 -4.64 -16.20 -31.08
CA ASP A 310 -4.18 -15.24 -32.10
C ASP A 310 -5.12 -14.02 -32.22
N ASP A 311 -6.34 -14.09 -31.71
CA ASP A 311 -7.35 -13.00 -31.71
C ASP A 311 -7.26 -12.06 -30.50
N VAL A 312 -6.27 -12.24 -29.60
CA VAL A 312 -6.15 -11.41 -28.39
C VAL A 312 -5.43 -10.10 -28.71
N LYS A 313 -6.02 -8.99 -28.25
CA LYS A 313 -5.47 -7.64 -28.36
C LYS A 313 -4.01 -7.59 -27.90
N SER A 314 -3.17 -6.87 -28.66
CA SER A 314 -1.78 -6.65 -28.27
C SER A 314 -1.68 -5.74 -27.04
N ARG A 315 -0.80 -6.11 -26.11
CA ARG A 315 -0.45 -5.31 -24.93
C ARG A 315 0.29 -4.05 -25.36
N THR A 316 0.03 -2.94 -24.69
CA THR A 316 0.78 -1.70 -24.91
C THR A 316 2.15 -1.80 -24.26
N VAL A 317 3.20 -1.44 -25.00
CA VAL A 317 4.57 -1.39 -24.47
C VAL A 317 4.74 -0.09 -23.69
N HIS A 318 4.98 -0.21 -22.39
CA HIS A 318 5.23 0.92 -21.49
C HIS A 318 6.54 0.77 -20.71
N ALA A 319 7.27 -0.33 -20.94
CA ALA A 319 8.62 -0.58 -20.45
C ALA A 319 9.60 0.54 -20.82
N LYS A 320 10.54 0.81 -19.91
CA LYS A 320 11.57 1.85 -20.02
C LYS A 320 12.93 1.22 -19.75
N VAL A 321 13.65 0.89 -20.82
CA VAL A 321 14.87 0.08 -20.79
C VAL A 321 15.95 0.72 -21.65
N TYR A 322 17.16 0.82 -21.10
CA TYR A 322 18.38 1.18 -21.83
C TYR A 322 19.35 0.03 -21.65
N ARG A 323 19.57 -0.75 -22.70
CA ARG A 323 20.33 -1.99 -22.67
C ARG A 323 21.61 -1.82 -23.47
N PHE A 324 22.74 -2.07 -22.83
CA PHE A 324 24.06 -2.07 -23.45
C PHE A 324 24.59 -3.50 -23.52
N PHE A 325 24.95 -3.98 -24.70
CA PHE A 325 25.37 -5.38 -24.83
C PHE A 325 26.41 -5.61 -25.92
N GLN A 326 27.06 -6.78 -25.86
CA GLN A 326 27.85 -7.34 -26.95
C GLN A 326 27.97 -8.87 -26.81
N ALA A 327 28.05 -9.55 -27.95
CA ALA A 327 28.15 -11.00 -27.99
C ALA A 327 29.55 -11.53 -27.62
N ASN A 328 30.62 -10.76 -27.87
CA ASN A 328 31.99 -11.19 -27.63
C ASN A 328 32.94 -10.03 -27.23
N PRO A 329 33.58 -10.07 -26.04
CA PRO A 329 33.26 -10.96 -24.93
C PRO A 329 31.83 -10.67 -24.43
N LYS A 330 31.11 -11.70 -24.02
CA LYS A 330 29.72 -11.59 -23.54
C LYS A 330 29.60 -10.56 -22.42
N ARG A 331 28.84 -9.49 -22.66
CA ARG A 331 28.52 -8.44 -21.68
C ARG A 331 27.12 -7.93 -21.92
N GLU A 332 26.41 -7.64 -20.84
CA GLU A 332 25.06 -7.10 -20.89
C GLU A 332 24.80 -6.26 -19.64
N TYR A 333 24.39 -5.01 -19.84
CA TYR A 333 24.03 -4.06 -18.81
C TYR A 333 22.65 -3.52 -19.11
N LEU A 334 21.82 -3.34 -18.09
CA LEU A 334 20.52 -2.71 -18.23
C LEU A 334 20.35 -1.60 -17.23
N PHE A 335 19.85 -0.48 -17.72
CA PHE A 335 19.24 0.56 -16.91
C PHE A 335 17.72 0.49 -17.09
N VAL A 336 17.00 0.21 -16.00
CA VAL A 336 15.53 0.02 -15.98
C VAL A 336 14.89 0.83 -14.87
N GLY A 337 13.67 1.31 -15.09
CA GLY A 337 12.93 2.08 -14.08
C GLY A 337 11.85 2.96 -14.70
N SER A 338 11.74 4.20 -14.20
CA SER A 338 10.69 5.12 -14.60
C SER A 338 11.09 6.11 -15.71
N VAL A 339 12.35 6.11 -16.14
CA VAL A 339 12.96 7.10 -17.05
C VAL A 339 12.54 6.91 -18.52
N ASN A 340 11.66 7.77 -19.02
CA ASN A 340 11.36 7.88 -20.45
C ASN A 340 12.50 8.51 -21.26
N LEU A 341 12.49 8.35 -22.59
CA LEU A 341 13.40 9.04 -23.51
C LEU A 341 12.94 10.48 -23.81
N THR A 342 12.71 11.25 -22.76
CA THR A 342 12.25 12.65 -22.81
C THR A 342 13.25 13.57 -22.11
N GLY A 343 13.33 14.82 -22.55
CA GLY A 343 14.17 15.86 -21.94
C GLY A 343 13.90 16.03 -20.44
N PRO A 344 12.63 16.14 -19.99
CA PRO A 344 12.29 16.20 -18.57
C PRO A 344 12.79 15.01 -17.74
N ALA A 345 12.77 13.78 -18.27
CA ALA A 345 13.25 12.60 -17.55
C ALA A 345 14.80 12.52 -17.46
N HIS A 346 15.52 13.13 -18.41
CA HIS A 346 16.99 13.06 -18.49
C HIS A 346 17.71 14.27 -17.88
N ARG A 347 17.03 15.39 -17.66
CA ARG A 347 17.65 16.63 -17.17
C ARG A 347 17.58 16.77 -15.65
N LYS A 348 18.63 17.36 -15.08
CA LYS A 348 18.60 17.80 -13.68
C LYS A 348 17.52 18.87 -13.48
N GLY A 349 16.63 18.66 -12.51
CA GLY A 349 15.52 19.57 -12.26
C GLY A 349 14.38 19.45 -13.27
N GLY A 350 14.27 18.33 -13.99
CA GLY A 350 13.05 17.95 -14.69
C GLY A 350 12.13 17.11 -13.81
N ASN A 351 11.63 16.00 -14.37
CA ASN A 351 10.89 14.98 -13.64
C ASN A 351 11.81 14.34 -12.58
N LEU A 352 11.23 13.92 -11.46
CA LEU A 352 11.92 13.04 -10.54
C LEU A 352 11.71 11.60 -11.01
N GLU A 353 12.79 10.93 -11.36
CA GLU A 353 12.79 9.56 -11.86
C GLU A 353 13.69 8.68 -11.00
N THR A 354 13.45 7.36 -11.05
CA THR A 354 14.32 6.37 -10.42
C THR A 354 14.62 5.23 -11.37
N GLY A 355 15.73 4.54 -11.13
CA GLY A 355 16.11 3.36 -11.91
C GLY A 355 17.19 2.52 -11.24
N PHE A 356 17.32 1.27 -11.68
CA PHE A 356 18.46 0.43 -11.38
C PHE A 356 19.32 0.25 -12.61
N LEU A 357 20.64 0.36 -12.43
CA LEU A 357 21.64 -0.09 -13.39
C LEU A 357 22.26 -1.39 -12.88
N VAL A 358 22.20 -2.43 -13.71
CA VAL A 358 22.64 -3.79 -13.39
C VAL A 358 23.52 -4.34 -14.50
N GLU A 359 24.48 -5.17 -14.14
CA GLU A 359 25.16 -6.08 -15.07
C GLU A 359 24.49 -7.44 -14.97
N LEU A 360 24.01 -7.97 -16.10
CA LEU A 360 23.47 -9.32 -16.16
C LEU A 360 24.59 -10.31 -16.46
N ASP A 361 24.37 -11.55 -16.02
CA ASP A 361 25.07 -12.71 -16.52
C ASP A 361 24.12 -13.42 -17.49
N PRO A 362 24.15 -13.10 -18.80
CA PRO A 362 23.19 -13.70 -19.72
C PRO A 362 23.38 -15.22 -19.73
N VAL A 363 22.39 -16.01 -20.13
CA VAL A 363 22.59 -17.46 -20.31
C VAL A 363 23.22 -17.73 -21.68
N CYS A 364 22.68 -17.11 -22.73
CA CYS A 364 23.16 -17.20 -24.11
C CYS A 364 24.04 -15.99 -24.48
N ARG A 365 24.53 -15.92 -25.73
CA ARG A 365 25.17 -14.69 -26.22
C ARG A 365 24.07 -13.64 -26.44
N PRO A 366 24.19 -12.42 -25.89
CA PRO A 366 23.17 -11.41 -26.08
C PRO A 366 23.12 -10.98 -27.54
N ASP A 367 21.90 -10.86 -28.05
CA ASP A 367 21.55 -10.33 -29.36
C ASP A 367 20.41 -9.32 -29.18
N TRP A 368 20.09 -8.56 -30.23
CA TRP A 368 19.03 -7.56 -30.24
C TRP A 368 17.68 -8.14 -29.79
N TRP A 369 16.99 -7.43 -28.90
CA TRP A 369 15.59 -7.70 -28.60
C TRP A 369 14.67 -7.08 -29.66
N LEU A 370 15.04 -5.90 -30.17
CA LEU A 370 14.32 -5.15 -31.19
C LEU A 370 14.69 -5.64 -32.59
N GLU A 371 13.66 -6.03 -33.34
CA GLU A 371 13.77 -6.20 -34.79
C GLU A 371 13.83 -4.84 -35.46
N ALA A 372 14.75 -4.64 -36.40
CA ALA A 372 14.82 -3.39 -37.16
C ALA A 372 13.49 -3.11 -37.90
N ASP A 373 12.89 -1.95 -37.66
CA ASP A 373 11.67 -1.50 -38.32
C ASP A 373 12.01 -0.45 -39.40
N ARG A 374 11.86 -0.87 -40.66
CA ARG A 374 12.07 0.00 -41.82
C ARG A 374 10.76 0.57 -42.37
N THR A 375 9.62 0.23 -41.76
CA THR A 375 8.30 0.61 -42.24
C THR A 375 7.98 2.04 -41.85
N LYS A 376 7.83 2.92 -42.83
CA LYS A 376 7.44 4.32 -42.58
C LYS A 376 5.96 4.39 -42.15
N PRO A 377 5.63 4.99 -40.98
CA PRO A 377 4.24 5.25 -40.60
C PRO A 377 3.54 6.21 -41.56
N THR A 378 2.24 5.98 -41.76
CA THR A 378 1.37 6.85 -42.58
C THR A 378 0.80 8.01 -41.78
N ILE A 379 0.57 7.80 -40.47
CA ILE A 379 -0.01 8.77 -39.54
C ILE A 379 0.89 8.85 -38.31
N TYR A 380 1.04 10.07 -37.79
CA TYR A 380 1.83 10.41 -36.62
C TYR A 380 0.92 11.12 -35.61
N GLU A 381 0.84 10.58 -34.41
CA GLU A 381 0.09 11.13 -33.29
C GLU A 381 1.00 11.22 -32.07
N PRO A 382 1.92 12.21 -32.03
CA PRO A 382 2.78 12.39 -30.88
C PRO A 382 1.93 12.57 -29.62
N ARG A 383 2.29 11.84 -28.55
CA ARG A 383 1.63 11.94 -27.25
C ARG A 383 2.58 12.49 -26.21
N GLY A 384 2.09 13.40 -25.38
CA GLY A 384 2.80 13.82 -24.18
C GLY A 384 2.85 12.71 -23.13
N GLU A 385 3.90 12.73 -22.30
CA GLU A 385 4.03 11.89 -21.09
C GLU A 385 2.84 12.10 -20.11
N ASP A 386 2.17 13.23 -20.22
CA ASP A 386 1.08 13.70 -19.36
C ASP A 386 -0.32 13.33 -19.89
N GLU A 387 -0.44 12.74 -21.09
CA GLU A 387 -1.75 12.43 -21.68
C GLU A 387 -2.47 11.32 -20.91
N GLY A 388 -3.55 11.70 -20.22
CA GLY A 388 -4.36 10.88 -19.34
C GLY A 388 -4.44 11.46 -17.93
N ALA A 389 -5.25 12.50 -17.76
CA ALA A 389 -5.60 13.18 -16.50
C ALA A 389 -4.45 13.78 -15.65
N ALA A 390 -3.19 13.53 -15.99
CA ALA A 390 -2.04 13.93 -15.19
C ALA A 390 -1.20 15.02 -15.88
N SER A 391 -1.87 16.10 -16.31
CA SER A 391 -1.18 17.35 -16.57
C SER A 391 -0.81 18.01 -15.22
N THR A 392 0.01 19.06 -15.25
CA THR A 392 0.27 19.95 -14.09
C THR A 392 -0.99 20.61 -13.49
N ALA A 393 -2.20 20.18 -13.87
CA ALA A 393 -3.51 20.65 -13.46
C ALA A 393 -4.12 19.90 -12.26
N GLY A 394 -3.35 19.06 -11.55
CA GLY A 394 -3.81 18.55 -10.25
C GLY A 394 -3.92 19.67 -9.21
N SER A 395 -4.63 19.37 -8.12
CA SER A 395 -4.83 20.34 -7.05
C SER A 395 -3.61 20.39 -6.13
N ARG A 396 -3.30 21.58 -5.60
CA ARG A 396 -2.35 21.80 -4.50
C ARG A 396 -2.99 21.57 -3.13
N LEU A 397 -4.30 21.32 -3.07
CA LEU A 397 -5.03 21.05 -1.83
C LEU A 397 -4.85 19.59 -1.42
N SER A 398 -4.40 19.35 -0.19
CA SER A 398 -4.52 18.05 0.48
C SER A 398 -5.58 18.14 1.58
N LEU A 399 -6.38 17.09 1.71
CA LEU A 399 -7.41 16.97 2.75
C LEU A 399 -7.09 15.77 3.64
N ARG A 400 -7.36 15.91 4.94
CA ARG A 400 -7.19 14.85 5.93
C ARG A 400 -8.41 14.77 6.85
N TYR A 401 -8.81 13.56 7.18
CA TYR A 401 -9.87 13.28 8.14
C TYR A 401 -9.36 12.31 9.21
N TRP A 402 -9.62 12.64 10.47
CA TRP A 402 -9.24 11.85 11.63
C TRP A 402 -10.48 11.18 12.23
N TRP A 403 -10.57 9.86 12.14
CA TRP A 403 -11.73 9.08 12.60
C TRP A 403 -11.89 9.07 14.12
N ASP A 404 -10.78 9.11 14.85
CA ASP A 404 -10.70 9.12 16.32
C ASP A 404 -11.28 10.41 16.94
N SER A 405 -10.78 11.55 16.49
CA SER A 405 -11.15 12.89 16.95
C SER A 405 -12.31 13.52 16.15
N LYS A 406 -12.75 12.86 15.07
CA LYS A 406 -13.79 13.33 14.14
C LYS A 406 -13.52 14.72 13.54
N ARG A 407 -12.24 15.07 13.35
CA ARG A 407 -11.82 16.38 12.81
C ARG A 407 -11.32 16.26 11.38
N ALA A 408 -11.45 17.34 10.61
CA ALA A 408 -10.90 17.44 9.27
C ALA A 408 -9.90 18.60 9.18
N GLU A 409 -8.87 18.42 8.36
CA GLU A 409 -7.82 19.41 8.14
C GLU A 409 -7.57 19.56 6.63
N ALA A 410 -7.13 20.75 6.23
CA ALA A 410 -6.74 21.07 4.87
C ALA A 410 -5.34 21.67 4.83
N TYR A 411 -4.58 21.32 3.79
CA TYR A 411 -3.22 21.81 3.56
C TYR A 411 -3.09 22.33 2.14
N TRP A 412 -2.46 23.49 1.98
CA TRP A 412 -2.25 24.12 0.68
C TRP A 412 -0.76 24.16 0.30
N ASP A 413 -0.36 23.34 -0.67
CA ASP A 413 1.04 23.18 -1.10
C ASP A 413 1.48 24.25 -2.12
N SER A 414 1.42 25.51 -1.71
CA SER A 414 1.90 26.66 -2.50
C SER A 414 2.81 27.57 -1.67
N GLY A 415 3.49 28.54 -2.30
CA GLY A 415 4.15 29.64 -1.59
C GLY A 415 3.19 30.73 -1.13
N GLU A 416 1.98 30.75 -1.68
CA GLU A 416 0.97 31.79 -1.48
C GLU A 416 -0.31 31.22 -0.85
N LYS A 417 -1.16 32.10 -0.32
CA LYS A 417 -2.48 31.74 0.21
C LYS A 417 -3.35 31.09 -0.89
N SER A 418 -4.20 30.14 -0.52
CA SER A 418 -5.13 29.55 -1.49
C SER A 418 -6.19 30.56 -1.95
N PRO A 419 -6.77 30.42 -3.15
CA PRO A 419 -8.06 31.01 -3.46
C PRO A 419 -9.15 30.37 -2.60
N ARG A 420 -10.38 30.87 -2.70
CA ARG A 420 -11.56 30.15 -2.19
C ARG A 420 -11.74 28.88 -3.03
N LEU A 421 -11.90 27.74 -2.37
CA LEU A 421 -12.00 26.44 -3.03
C LEU A 421 -13.41 25.89 -2.83
N GLN A 422 -13.97 25.31 -3.88
CA GLN A 422 -15.25 24.60 -3.81
C GLN A 422 -14.97 23.10 -3.86
N ILE A 423 -15.49 22.36 -2.88
CA ILE A 423 -15.33 20.91 -2.77
C ILE A 423 -16.63 20.25 -3.20
N SER A 424 -16.53 19.30 -4.13
CA SER A 424 -17.67 18.59 -4.70
C SER A 424 -17.40 17.09 -4.84
N ARG A 425 -18.47 16.31 -5.04
CA ARG A 425 -18.41 14.88 -5.34
C ARG A 425 -19.37 14.57 -6.46
N GLY A 426 -18.88 14.00 -7.56
CA GLY A 426 -19.72 13.65 -8.71
C GLY A 426 -20.52 14.83 -9.26
N GLY A 427 -19.94 16.04 -9.23
CA GLY A 427 -20.61 17.29 -9.62
C GLY A 427 -21.55 17.88 -8.56
N VAL A 428 -21.77 17.23 -7.43
CA VAL A 428 -22.59 17.76 -6.33
C VAL A 428 -21.72 18.55 -5.35
N PRO A 429 -21.94 19.86 -5.17
CA PRO A 429 -21.21 20.66 -4.18
C PRO A 429 -21.45 20.15 -2.76
N LEU A 430 -20.37 20.00 -1.98
CA LEU A 430 -20.44 19.58 -0.58
C LEU A 430 -20.25 20.76 0.37
N PHE A 431 -19.18 21.52 0.20
CA PHE A 431 -18.86 22.71 1.01
C PHE A 431 -17.81 23.58 0.31
N ALA A 432 -17.65 24.82 0.77
CA ALA A 432 -16.58 25.71 0.34
C ALA A 432 -15.53 25.85 1.44
N VAL A 433 -14.28 26.06 1.05
CA VAL A 433 -13.17 26.36 1.96
C VAL A 433 -12.69 27.77 1.65
N ASP A 434 -12.73 28.62 2.67
CA ASP A 434 -12.17 29.96 2.56
C ASP A 434 -10.64 29.92 2.42
N PRO A 435 -10.02 30.99 1.88
CA PRO A 435 -8.58 31.04 1.65
C PRO A 435 -7.73 30.53 2.83
N ILE A 436 -6.90 29.51 2.56
CA ILE A 436 -6.05 28.78 3.50
C ILE A 436 -4.61 29.31 3.42
N LEU A 437 -3.92 29.39 4.56
CA LEU A 437 -2.50 29.76 4.60
C LEU A 437 -1.61 28.75 3.86
N ALA A 438 -0.51 29.26 3.30
CA ALA A 438 0.46 28.45 2.59
C ALA A 438 1.17 27.46 3.53
N ARG A 439 1.24 26.19 3.13
CA ARG A 439 2.06 25.13 3.76
C ARG A 439 1.80 24.91 5.24
N GLN A 440 0.55 25.05 5.64
CA GLN A 440 0.12 24.78 7.01
C GLN A 440 -1.17 23.97 7.00
N TRP A 441 -1.26 23.01 7.91
CA TRP A 441 -2.51 22.33 8.18
C TRP A 441 -3.44 23.29 8.92
N VAL A 442 -4.62 23.50 8.36
CA VAL A 442 -5.69 24.31 8.97
C VAL A 442 -6.86 23.40 9.26
N GLN A 443 -7.33 23.43 10.50
CA GLN A 443 -8.53 22.69 10.89
C GLN A 443 -9.77 23.30 10.21
N LEU A 444 -10.56 22.44 9.57
CA LEU A 444 -11.82 22.82 8.94
C LEU A 444 -12.94 22.91 9.99
N GLU A 445 -13.99 23.65 9.65
CA GLU A 445 -15.20 23.74 10.47
C GLU A 445 -15.86 22.36 10.68
N THR A 446 -16.54 22.20 11.82
CA THR A 446 -17.22 20.95 12.21
C THR A 446 -18.27 20.50 11.19
N SER A 447 -18.95 21.45 10.54
CA SER A 447 -19.88 21.21 9.43
C SER A 447 -19.18 20.52 8.24
N ASN A 448 -18.02 21.04 7.82
CA ASN A 448 -17.20 20.48 6.74
C ASN A 448 -16.66 19.10 7.12
N ALA A 449 -16.20 18.93 8.36
CA ALA A 449 -15.75 17.63 8.86
C ALA A 449 -16.88 16.58 8.83
N THR A 450 -18.11 16.98 9.13
CA THR A 450 -19.29 16.10 9.06
C THR A 450 -19.62 15.71 7.61
N ALA A 451 -19.55 16.67 6.68
CA ALA A 451 -19.75 16.41 5.24
C ALA A 451 -18.70 15.46 4.66
N ILE A 452 -17.42 15.64 5.03
CA ILE A 452 -16.33 14.73 4.65
C ILE A 452 -16.61 13.34 5.19
N LYS A 453 -16.90 13.20 6.49
CA LYS A 453 -17.21 11.90 7.12
C LYS A 453 -18.33 11.15 6.41
N GLY A 454 -19.44 11.83 6.09
CA GLY A 454 -20.56 11.22 5.36
C GLY A 454 -20.16 10.74 3.97
N THR A 455 -19.30 11.50 3.28
CA THR A 455 -18.83 11.13 1.94
C THR A 455 -17.86 9.95 1.97
N LEU A 456 -16.97 9.88 2.96
CA LEU A 456 -15.98 8.79 3.17
C LEU A 456 -16.61 7.40 3.37
N GLN A 457 -17.91 7.32 3.66
CA GLN A 457 -18.64 6.05 3.68
C GLN A 457 -18.76 5.42 2.29
N SER A 458 -18.60 6.22 1.23
CA SER A 458 -18.82 5.79 -0.15
C SER A 458 -17.62 6.07 -1.06
N THR A 459 -16.90 7.17 -0.85
CA THR A 459 -15.68 7.47 -1.61
C THR A 459 -14.71 8.32 -0.82
N SER A 460 -13.41 8.10 -1.08
CA SER A 460 -12.30 8.90 -0.58
C SER A 460 -11.82 9.96 -1.58
N ILE A 461 -12.41 10.00 -2.79
CA ILE A 461 -12.02 10.93 -3.86
C ILE A 461 -13.02 12.08 -3.95
N PHE A 462 -12.49 13.29 -3.91
CA PHE A 462 -13.23 14.54 -3.97
C PHE A 462 -12.73 15.35 -5.16
N MET A 463 -13.58 16.22 -5.69
CA MET A 463 -13.22 17.18 -6.73
C MET A 463 -13.06 18.56 -6.10
N VAL A 464 -12.03 19.27 -6.54
CA VAL A 464 -11.69 20.62 -6.08
C VAL A 464 -11.78 21.58 -7.25
N GLU A 465 -12.61 22.60 -7.09
CA GLU A 465 -12.78 23.70 -8.03
C GLU A 465 -12.19 25.00 -7.45
N GLY A 466 -11.66 25.86 -8.32
CA GLY A 466 -11.09 27.16 -7.95
C GLY A 466 -9.56 27.21 -7.79
N ASP A 467 -8.90 26.04 -7.73
CA ASP A 467 -7.42 25.95 -7.80
C ASP A 467 -6.93 26.11 -9.24
N ARG A 468 -7.58 25.39 -10.16
CA ARG A 468 -7.22 25.27 -11.59
C ARG A 468 -8.44 25.58 -12.48
N PRO A 469 -8.24 25.81 -13.79
CA PRO A 469 -9.35 26.01 -14.73
C PRO A 469 -10.31 24.83 -14.79
N GLU A 470 -9.79 23.62 -14.64
CA GLU A 470 -10.57 22.39 -14.59
C GLU A 470 -10.62 21.84 -13.16
N PRO A 471 -11.72 21.19 -12.75
CA PRO A 471 -11.81 20.52 -11.45
C PRO A 471 -10.73 19.44 -11.31
N ALA A 472 -10.04 19.43 -10.18
CA ALA A 472 -8.97 18.49 -9.90
C ALA A 472 -9.35 17.49 -8.81
N ALA A 473 -8.95 16.22 -8.99
CA ALA A 473 -9.21 15.17 -8.02
C ALA A 473 -8.25 15.25 -6.83
N VAL A 474 -8.77 15.02 -5.62
CA VAL A 474 -8.00 14.92 -4.38
C VAL A 474 -8.46 13.69 -3.61
N LEU A 475 -7.50 12.90 -3.15
CA LEU A 475 -7.73 11.77 -2.26
C LEU A 475 -7.60 12.23 -0.81
N VAL A 476 -8.67 12.06 -0.03
CA VAL A 476 -8.67 12.40 1.40
C VAL A 476 -7.81 11.38 2.14
N GLN A 477 -6.87 11.88 2.95
CA GLN A 477 -6.09 11.07 3.88
C GLN A 477 -6.95 10.69 5.07
N GLU A 478 -7.20 9.40 5.28
CA GLU A 478 -7.95 8.91 6.43
C GLU A 478 -6.98 8.43 7.52
N GLU A 479 -7.07 9.03 8.72
CA GLU A 479 -6.25 8.71 9.88
C GLU A 479 -7.11 8.20 11.04
N GLY A 480 -6.51 7.44 11.97
CA GLY A 480 -7.25 6.83 13.08
C GLY A 480 -8.21 5.72 12.63
N MET A 481 -7.85 4.99 11.57
CA MET A 481 -8.70 4.00 10.89
C MET A 481 -9.25 2.88 11.80
N THR A 482 -8.65 2.64 12.97
CA THR A 482 -9.17 1.77 14.04
C THR A 482 -10.58 2.19 14.50
N GLN A 483 -10.90 3.48 14.37
CA GLN A 483 -12.18 4.10 14.75
C GLN A 483 -13.16 4.23 13.57
N ARG A 484 -12.75 3.88 12.35
CA ARG A 484 -13.65 3.83 11.20
C ARG A 484 -14.64 2.68 11.39
N PRO A 485 -15.96 2.89 11.33
CA PRO A 485 -16.92 1.80 11.45
C PRO A 485 -16.71 0.72 10.39
N SER A 486 -17.01 -0.54 10.72
CA SER A 486 -17.15 -1.60 9.72
C SER A 486 -18.28 -1.24 8.75
N LEU A 487 -18.01 -1.26 7.45
CA LEU A 487 -19.02 -1.00 6.41
C LEU A 487 -19.65 -2.29 5.86
N LEU A 488 -19.04 -3.44 6.16
CA LEU A 488 -19.38 -4.72 5.51
C LEU A 488 -19.95 -5.75 6.49
N PHE A 489 -19.34 -5.94 7.66
CA PHE A 489 -19.84 -6.91 8.64
C PHE A 489 -20.57 -6.23 9.78
N ASP A 490 -21.66 -6.89 10.20
CA ASP A 490 -22.43 -6.53 11.36
C ASP A 490 -22.67 -7.74 12.27
N LEU A 491 -21.59 -8.21 12.91
CA LEU A 491 -21.61 -9.39 13.77
C LEU A 491 -22.41 -9.16 15.06
N THR A 492 -23.11 -10.19 15.49
CA THR A 492 -23.73 -10.33 16.81
C THR A 492 -22.68 -10.56 17.90
N PRO A 493 -22.99 -10.31 19.19
CA PRO A 493 -22.06 -10.61 20.28
C PRO A 493 -21.50 -12.04 20.27
N ALA A 494 -22.35 -13.04 19.98
CA ALA A 494 -21.94 -14.44 19.91
C ALA A 494 -20.95 -14.71 18.76
N GLU A 495 -21.18 -14.12 17.58
CA GLU A 495 -20.29 -14.23 16.44
C GLU A 495 -18.93 -13.55 16.70
N ILE A 496 -18.91 -12.42 17.41
CA ILE A 496 -17.65 -11.76 17.81
C ILE A 496 -16.82 -12.65 18.73
N LEU A 497 -17.45 -13.25 19.75
CA LEU A 497 -16.76 -14.18 20.65
C LEU A 497 -16.24 -15.40 19.89
N ARG A 498 -17.06 -15.98 19.02
CA ARG A 498 -16.65 -17.10 18.17
C ARG A 498 -15.48 -16.73 17.27
N TYR A 499 -15.44 -15.51 16.72
CA TYR A 499 -14.31 -15.03 15.95
C TYR A 499 -13.02 -14.95 16.78
N TRP A 500 -13.12 -14.46 18.02
CA TRP A 500 -11.96 -14.40 18.94
C TRP A 500 -11.44 -15.77 19.34
N SER A 501 -12.27 -16.81 19.33
CA SER A 501 -11.86 -18.17 19.67
C SER A 501 -11.11 -18.90 18.53
N LEU A 502 -11.06 -18.30 17.33
CA LEU A 502 -10.35 -18.83 16.17
C LEU A 502 -8.84 -18.57 16.26
N LEU A 503 -8.08 -19.64 16.10
CA LEU A 503 -6.65 -19.69 16.36
C LEU A 503 -5.80 -19.35 15.13
N THR A 504 -6.32 -19.53 13.92
CA THR A 504 -5.56 -19.29 12.67
C THR A 504 -6.20 -18.23 11.77
N THR A 505 -5.38 -17.59 10.94
CA THR A 505 -5.83 -16.61 9.94
C THR A 505 -6.80 -17.25 8.94
N GLU A 506 -6.55 -18.50 8.56
CA GLU A 506 -7.39 -19.26 7.63
C GLU A 506 -8.77 -19.55 8.24
N GLN A 507 -8.82 -19.90 9.53
CA GLN A 507 -10.08 -20.09 10.25
C GLN A 507 -10.89 -18.79 10.30
N ARG A 508 -10.25 -17.66 10.58
CA ARG A 508 -10.88 -16.33 10.59
C ARG A 508 -11.38 -15.93 9.20
N ALA A 509 -10.57 -16.17 8.18
CA ALA A 509 -10.94 -15.91 6.79
C ALA A 509 -12.18 -16.72 6.37
N ALA A 510 -12.21 -18.02 6.69
CA ALA A 510 -13.35 -18.89 6.42
C ALA A 510 -14.60 -18.49 7.23
N PHE A 511 -14.43 -18.06 8.47
CA PHE A 511 -15.53 -17.55 9.28
C PHE A 511 -16.17 -16.30 8.67
N LEU A 512 -15.34 -15.34 8.22
CA LEU A 512 -15.82 -14.13 7.56
C LEU A 512 -16.56 -14.47 6.26
N GLU A 513 -16.07 -15.44 5.49
CA GLU A 513 -16.74 -15.92 4.29
C GLU A 513 -18.15 -16.47 4.58
N ALA A 514 -18.29 -17.28 5.62
CA ALA A 514 -19.56 -17.88 6.00
C ALA A 514 -20.59 -16.86 6.56
N HIS A 515 -20.13 -15.74 7.10
CA HIS A 515 -20.99 -14.70 7.72
C HIS A 515 -21.12 -13.44 6.87
N ALA A 516 -20.62 -13.46 5.63
CA ALA A 516 -20.71 -12.32 4.73
C ALA A 516 -22.19 -12.03 4.41
N PRO A 517 -22.66 -10.76 4.49
CA PRO A 517 -24.04 -10.42 4.16
C PRO A 517 -24.33 -10.74 2.69
N GLU A 518 -25.60 -11.01 2.34
CA GLU A 518 -25.99 -11.33 0.96
C GLU A 518 -25.54 -10.26 -0.06
N ILE A 519 -25.47 -8.99 0.35
CA ILE A 519 -24.96 -7.88 -0.47
C ILE A 519 -23.45 -8.02 -0.80
N ALA A 520 -22.67 -8.68 0.05
CA ALA A 520 -21.27 -9.04 -0.24
C ALA A 520 -21.16 -10.27 -1.18
N LEU A 521 -22.28 -10.97 -1.42
CA LEU A 521 -22.43 -12.13 -2.29
C LEU A 521 -23.17 -11.78 -3.60
N THR A 522 -23.24 -10.51 -4.00
CA THR A 522 -23.84 -10.10 -5.29
C THR A 522 -22.82 -9.55 -6.30
N GLY A 523 -21.52 -9.54 -5.97
CA GLY A 523 -20.43 -9.08 -6.84
C GLY A 523 -19.79 -10.18 -7.71
N GLU A 524 -18.83 -9.81 -8.56
CA GLU A 524 -18.03 -10.79 -9.31
C GLU A 524 -17.34 -11.79 -8.36
N GLY A 525 -17.44 -13.08 -8.67
CA GLY A 525 -16.89 -14.16 -7.83
C GLY A 525 -17.82 -14.64 -6.71
N ALA A 526 -19.02 -14.07 -6.57
CA ALA A 526 -20.02 -14.51 -5.59
C ALA A 526 -20.46 -15.98 -5.75
N ASP A 527 -20.57 -16.46 -7.00
CA ASP A 527 -20.96 -17.85 -7.30
C ASP A 527 -19.92 -18.88 -6.83
N LEU A 528 -18.68 -18.43 -6.56
CA LEU A 528 -17.58 -19.27 -6.07
C LEU A 528 -17.50 -19.32 -4.53
N VAL A 529 -18.29 -18.49 -3.83
CA VAL A 529 -18.34 -18.50 -2.36
C VAL A 529 -19.24 -19.65 -1.92
N ALA A 530 -18.64 -20.72 -1.38
CA ALA A 530 -19.40 -21.85 -0.85
C ALA A 530 -20.27 -21.40 0.32
N LYS A 531 -21.60 -21.42 0.15
CA LYS A 531 -22.55 -21.28 1.27
C LYS A 531 -22.34 -22.46 2.23
N HIS A 532 -21.52 -22.25 3.24
CA HIS A 532 -21.43 -23.20 4.35
C HIS A 532 -22.76 -23.16 5.10
N GLU A 533 -23.35 -24.33 5.34
CA GLU A 533 -24.47 -24.44 6.27
C GLU A 533 -24.02 -23.84 7.60
N ARG A 534 -24.85 -22.94 8.15
CA ARG A 534 -24.70 -22.51 9.54
C ARG A 534 -24.69 -23.79 10.38
N LEU A 535 -23.53 -24.13 10.95
CA LEU A 535 -23.39 -25.28 11.83
C LEU A 535 -24.46 -25.17 12.93
N ASP A 536 -25.26 -26.24 13.09
CA ASP A 536 -26.32 -26.33 14.10
C ASP A 536 -25.78 -25.99 15.50
N ASP A 537 -26.37 -24.96 16.12
CA ASP A 537 -26.18 -24.63 17.54
C ASP A 537 -26.80 -25.75 18.39
N ARG A 538 -25.99 -26.70 18.84
CA ARG A 538 -26.32 -27.54 19.98
C ARG A 538 -25.57 -27.04 21.21
N ASP A 539 -26.03 -25.90 21.71
CA ASP A 539 -25.41 -25.22 22.84
C ASP A 539 -26.11 -25.58 24.14
N SER A 540 -25.45 -26.36 25.00
CA SER A 540 -25.86 -26.41 26.41
C SER A 540 -25.57 -25.08 27.09
N PHE A 541 -26.23 -24.82 28.23
CA PHE A 541 -25.91 -23.64 29.06
C PHE A 541 -24.41 -23.57 29.37
N PHE A 542 -23.77 -24.69 29.69
CA PHE A 542 -22.34 -24.72 30.03
C PHE A 542 -21.43 -24.40 28.83
N ASP A 543 -21.78 -24.88 27.64
CA ASP A 543 -20.99 -24.63 26.43
C ASP A 543 -20.95 -23.13 26.08
N ARG A 544 -22.08 -22.43 26.24
CA ARG A 544 -22.17 -20.99 26.02
C ARG A 544 -21.26 -20.20 26.94
N PHE A 545 -21.31 -20.47 28.26
CA PHE A 545 -20.45 -19.75 29.21
C PHE A 545 -18.97 -20.13 29.05
N ALA A 546 -18.65 -21.40 28.80
CA ALA A 546 -17.29 -21.81 28.49
C ALA A 546 -16.76 -21.08 27.24
N GLY A 547 -17.58 -20.94 26.21
CA GLY A 547 -17.28 -20.16 25.01
C GLY A 547 -16.95 -18.69 25.32
N ILE A 548 -17.74 -18.03 26.17
CA ILE A 548 -17.46 -16.65 26.62
C ILE A 548 -16.08 -16.56 27.27
N PHE A 549 -15.78 -17.42 28.25
CA PHE A 549 -14.50 -17.38 28.97
C PHE A 549 -13.30 -17.65 28.09
N ILE A 550 -13.39 -18.66 27.21
CA ILE A 550 -12.31 -19.00 26.27
C ILE A 550 -12.05 -17.82 25.33
N SER A 551 -13.11 -17.20 24.80
CA SER A 551 -12.98 -16.10 23.84
C SER A 551 -12.32 -14.86 24.45
N PHE A 552 -12.71 -14.48 25.68
CA PHE A 552 -12.04 -13.39 26.40
C PHE A 552 -10.60 -13.74 26.79
N GLY A 553 -10.33 -15.00 27.16
CA GLY A 553 -8.96 -15.47 27.42
C GLY A 553 -8.06 -15.35 26.19
N GLN A 554 -8.56 -15.73 25.01
CA GLN A 554 -7.82 -15.60 23.75
C GLN A 554 -7.62 -14.14 23.33
N LEU A 555 -8.65 -13.29 23.47
CA LEU A 555 -8.51 -11.85 23.22
C LEU A 555 -7.45 -11.23 24.14
N GLU A 556 -7.51 -11.53 25.43
CA GLU A 556 -6.55 -11.02 26.41
C GLU A 556 -5.13 -11.46 26.08
N GLN A 557 -4.93 -12.76 25.80
CA GLN A 557 -3.63 -13.29 25.41
C GLN A 557 -3.10 -12.57 24.17
N SER A 558 -3.93 -12.40 23.13
CA SER A 558 -3.55 -11.72 21.90
C SER A 558 -3.17 -10.26 22.12
N VAL A 559 -3.88 -9.54 23.01
CA VAL A 559 -3.54 -8.15 23.38
C VAL A 559 -2.21 -8.12 24.14
N ARG A 560 -1.99 -9.02 25.10
CA ARG A 560 -0.73 -9.10 25.86
C ARG A 560 0.46 -9.40 24.97
N GLU A 561 0.33 -10.35 24.05
CA GLU A 561 1.36 -10.68 23.05
C GLU A 561 1.66 -9.48 22.16
N SER A 562 0.63 -8.75 21.73
CA SER A 562 0.79 -7.52 20.94
C SER A 562 1.58 -6.46 21.71
N LEU A 563 1.23 -6.19 22.97
CA LEU A 563 1.92 -5.21 23.81
C LEU A 563 3.37 -5.63 24.11
N ALA A 564 3.60 -6.90 24.43
CA ALA A 564 4.94 -7.45 24.66
C ALA A 564 5.83 -7.34 23.41
N ALA A 565 5.26 -7.53 22.22
CA ALA A 565 5.96 -7.37 20.95
C ALA A 565 6.09 -5.90 20.48
N GLY A 566 5.60 -4.92 21.25
CA GLY A 566 5.58 -3.51 20.88
C GLY A 566 4.67 -3.20 19.68
N LYS A 567 3.62 -3.99 19.48
CA LYS A 567 2.57 -3.82 18.47
C LYS A 567 1.39 -3.04 19.07
N ASP A 568 1.65 -1.86 19.63
CA ASP A 568 0.66 -1.01 20.32
C ASP A 568 -0.62 -0.79 19.47
N ARG A 569 -0.47 -0.61 18.15
CA ARG A 569 -1.59 -0.43 17.21
C ARG A 569 -2.55 -1.63 17.17
N ALA A 570 -1.98 -2.83 17.18
CA ALA A 570 -2.75 -4.07 17.10
C ALA A 570 -3.54 -4.28 18.41
N ALA A 571 -2.98 -3.83 19.54
CA ALA A 571 -3.67 -3.77 20.82
C ALA A 571 -4.74 -2.67 20.84
N GLU A 572 -4.45 -1.48 20.32
CA GLU A 572 -5.40 -0.36 20.19
C GLU A 572 -6.64 -0.76 19.39
N TYR A 573 -6.44 -1.41 18.23
CA TYR A 573 -7.53 -1.93 17.41
C TYR A 573 -8.44 -2.88 18.21
N ARG A 574 -7.84 -3.88 18.88
CA ARG A 574 -8.57 -4.93 19.60
C ARG A 574 -9.33 -4.37 20.81
N MET A 575 -8.72 -3.42 21.54
CA MET A 575 -9.27 -2.86 22.78
C MET A 575 -10.23 -1.70 22.55
N PHE A 576 -9.85 -0.76 21.69
CA PHE A 576 -10.52 0.54 21.55
C PHE A 576 -11.22 0.72 20.20
N GLY A 577 -11.03 -0.19 19.24
CA GLY A 577 -11.56 -0.07 17.89
C GLY A 577 -13.09 -0.04 17.80
N GLN A 578 -13.57 0.23 16.57
CA GLN A 578 -15.00 0.22 16.21
C GLN A 578 -15.31 -0.77 15.08
N LYS A 579 -14.37 -1.68 14.82
CA LYS A 579 -14.48 -2.73 13.80
C LYS A 579 -15.19 -3.95 14.35
N TYR A 580 -15.62 -4.83 13.44
CA TYR A 580 -16.54 -5.92 13.73
C TYR A 580 -16.07 -6.86 14.85
N ASP A 581 -14.76 -7.03 15.05
CA ASP A 581 -14.13 -7.93 16.02
C ASP A 581 -13.46 -7.18 17.21
N SER A 582 -13.76 -5.91 17.42
CA SER A 582 -13.15 -5.14 18.53
C SER A 582 -13.97 -5.22 19.82
N LEU A 583 -13.32 -5.13 20.98
CA LEU A 583 -14.00 -5.07 22.29
C LEU A 583 -14.97 -3.89 22.37
N GLY A 584 -14.54 -2.72 21.87
CA GLY A 584 -15.39 -1.52 21.82
C GLY A 584 -16.68 -1.74 21.03
N ARG A 585 -16.62 -2.51 19.93
CA ARG A 585 -17.81 -2.87 19.14
C ARG A 585 -18.68 -3.90 19.84
N LEU A 586 -18.09 -4.91 20.50
CA LEU A 586 -18.85 -5.87 21.31
C LEU A 586 -19.69 -5.15 22.38
N LEU A 587 -19.09 -4.22 23.13
CA LEU A 587 -19.80 -3.48 24.17
C LEU A 587 -20.93 -2.61 23.60
N THR A 588 -20.70 -1.93 22.47
CA THR A 588 -21.78 -1.20 21.77
C THR A 588 -22.91 -2.14 21.33
N ARG A 589 -22.60 -3.33 20.82
CA ARG A 589 -23.61 -4.33 20.43
C ARG A 589 -24.45 -4.79 21.62
N ILE A 590 -23.80 -5.06 22.75
CA ILE A 590 -24.50 -5.42 23.98
C ILE A 590 -25.43 -4.28 24.44
N GLN A 591 -25.02 -3.02 24.32
CA GLN A 591 -25.87 -1.85 24.60
C GLN A 591 -27.09 -1.79 23.67
N ASP A 592 -26.86 -1.92 22.36
CA ASP A 592 -27.92 -1.87 21.34
C ASP A 592 -28.93 -3.01 21.50
N ASP A 593 -28.47 -4.24 21.77
CA ASP A 593 -29.34 -5.41 21.97
C ASP A 593 -30.04 -5.37 23.33
N GLY A 594 -29.40 -4.78 24.33
CA GLY A 594 -30.00 -4.47 25.62
C GLY A 594 -31.20 -3.54 25.47
N ALA A 595 -31.11 -2.50 24.65
CA ALA A 595 -32.21 -1.56 24.38
C ALA A 595 -33.40 -2.22 23.65
N LYS A 596 -33.15 -3.30 22.91
CA LYS A 596 -34.18 -4.06 22.16
C LYS A 596 -34.87 -5.15 23.00
N ASN A 597 -34.53 -5.28 24.28
CA ASN A 597 -35.14 -6.23 25.23
C ASN A 597 -35.03 -7.71 24.77
N THR A 598 -33.84 -8.11 24.32
CA THR A 598 -33.51 -9.48 23.91
C THR A 598 -33.37 -10.45 25.12
N ASP A 599 -33.63 -11.75 24.91
CA ASP A 599 -33.59 -12.79 25.97
C ASP A 599 -32.17 -13.12 26.50
N ASN A 600 -31.12 -12.44 26.00
CA ASN A 600 -29.72 -12.76 26.28
C ASN A 600 -29.12 -11.98 27.49
N LEU A 601 -29.96 -11.49 28.39
CA LEU A 601 -29.57 -10.55 29.46
C LEU A 601 -28.46 -11.09 30.38
N ILE A 602 -28.51 -12.38 30.75
CA ILE A 602 -27.48 -13.02 31.61
C ILE A 602 -26.14 -13.13 30.88
N GLU A 603 -26.17 -13.55 29.60
CA GLU A 603 -24.96 -13.71 28.79
C GLU A 603 -24.27 -12.35 28.60
N HIS A 604 -25.05 -11.33 28.23
CA HIS A 604 -24.58 -9.95 28.10
C HIS A 604 -23.96 -9.42 29.40
N TYR A 605 -24.55 -9.75 30.54
CA TYR A 605 -24.02 -9.37 31.84
C TYR A 605 -22.67 -10.04 32.11
N VAL A 606 -22.55 -11.35 31.87
CA VAL A 606 -21.27 -12.06 32.04
C VAL A 606 -20.21 -11.57 31.06
N MET A 607 -20.55 -11.31 29.79
CA MET A 607 -19.62 -10.71 28.81
C MET A 607 -19.10 -9.34 29.30
N ALA A 608 -19.97 -8.49 29.84
CA ALA A 608 -19.57 -7.19 30.39
C ALA A 608 -18.64 -7.33 31.61
N LEU A 609 -18.87 -8.34 32.46
CA LEU A 609 -17.97 -8.63 33.59
C LEU A 609 -16.61 -9.17 33.14
N CYS A 610 -16.57 -10.07 32.15
CA CYS A 610 -15.31 -10.53 31.54
C CYS A 610 -14.51 -9.36 30.97
N ALA A 611 -15.17 -8.47 30.21
CA ALA A 611 -14.55 -7.27 29.68
C ALA A 611 -13.98 -6.37 30.78
N ARG A 612 -14.75 -6.16 31.87
CA ARG A 612 -14.31 -5.34 33.02
C ARG A 612 -13.10 -5.95 33.72
N GLN A 613 -13.10 -7.26 33.97
CA GLN A 613 -11.96 -7.97 34.56
C GLN A 613 -10.71 -7.84 33.67
N MET A 614 -10.82 -8.21 32.40
CA MET A 614 -9.72 -8.16 31.44
C MET A 614 -9.11 -6.75 31.34
N VAL A 615 -9.94 -5.71 31.19
CA VAL A 615 -9.48 -4.31 31.06
C VAL A 615 -8.79 -3.84 32.35
N THR A 616 -9.31 -4.22 33.52
CA THR A 616 -8.72 -3.85 34.81
C THR A 616 -7.31 -4.45 34.95
N GLU A 617 -7.16 -5.73 34.61
CA GLU A 617 -5.87 -6.40 34.68
C GLU A 617 -4.87 -5.87 33.67
N LEU A 618 -5.27 -5.69 32.41
CA LEU A 618 -4.42 -5.09 31.39
C LEU A 618 -3.97 -3.68 31.77
N ARG A 619 -4.83 -2.88 32.41
CA ARG A 619 -4.48 -1.54 32.89
C ARG A 619 -3.45 -1.58 34.03
N ASN A 620 -3.55 -2.55 34.92
CA ASN A 620 -2.58 -2.75 36.00
C ASN A 620 -1.22 -3.21 35.48
N ASP A 621 -1.23 -4.12 34.49
CA ASP A 621 -0.01 -4.69 33.93
C ASP A 621 0.67 -3.75 32.93
N TRP A 622 -0.11 -2.94 32.20
CA TRP A 622 0.36 -2.05 31.15
C TRP A 622 -0.16 -0.60 31.30
N PRO A 623 0.09 0.08 32.43
CA PRO A 623 -0.45 1.42 32.70
C PRO A 623 0.00 2.46 31.67
N HIS A 624 1.22 2.32 31.14
CA HIS A 624 1.74 3.20 30.09
C HIS A 624 0.95 3.15 28.79
N PHE A 625 0.43 1.97 28.39
CA PHE A 625 -0.38 1.84 27.19
C PHE A 625 -1.68 2.66 27.32
N PHE A 626 -2.41 2.47 28.43
CA PHE A 626 -3.63 3.26 28.69
C PHE A 626 -3.34 4.74 28.87
N GLY A 627 -2.18 5.11 29.45
CA GLY A 627 -1.75 6.49 29.58
C GLY A 627 -1.47 7.20 28.24
N LYS A 628 -1.10 6.45 27.19
CA LYS A 628 -0.97 6.98 25.82
C LYS A 628 -2.33 7.22 25.13
N HIS A 629 -3.39 6.57 25.59
CA HIS A 629 -4.73 6.58 24.98
C HIS A 629 -5.81 7.03 25.99
N PRO A 630 -5.70 8.24 26.58
CA PRO A 630 -6.56 8.64 27.70
C PRO A 630 -8.03 8.79 27.31
N GLU A 631 -8.33 9.33 26.12
CA GLU A 631 -9.71 9.54 25.67
C GLU A 631 -10.38 8.21 25.28
N GLU A 632 -9.65 7.33 24.60
CA GLU A 632 -10.12 5.99 24.26
C GLU A 632 -10.34 5.15 25.51
N ALA A 633 -9.41 5.19 26.47
CA ALA A 633 -9.53 4.49 27.74
C ALA A 633 -10.75 4.99 28.54
N LYS A 634 -10.99 6.30 28.57
CA LYS A 634 -12.17 6.90 29.21
C LYS A 634 -13.46 6.46 28.54
N ARG A 635 -13.51 6.44 27.21
CA ARG A 635 -14.67 5.96 26.46
C ARG A 635 -14.94 4.47 26.71
N LEU A 636 -13.91 3.64 26.70
CA LEU A 636 -14.04 2.21 27.02
C LEU A 636 -14.59 2.02 28.44
N GLU A 637 -14.12 2.81 29.40
CA GLU A 637 -14.60 2.75 30.78
C GLU A 637 -16.07 3.18 30.93
N GLN A 638 -16.51 4.18 30.15
CA GLN A 638 -17.92 4.52 30.04
C GLN A 638 -18.74 3.35 29.47
N GLN A 639 -18.25 2.68 28.43
CA GLN A 639 -18.93 1.51 27.84
C GLN A 639 -19.03 0.35 28.84
N LEU A 640 -17.98 0.09 29.64
CA LEU A 640 -17.98 -0.92 30.70
C LEU A 640 -19.02 -0.64 31.81
N GLY A 641 -19.48 0.61 31.93
CA GLY A 641 -20.59 1.00 32.79
C GLY A 641 -21.90 0.24 32.50
N ILE A 642 -22.04 -0.33 31.30
CA ILE A 642 -23.21 -1.16 30.93
C ILE A 642 -23.46 -2.33 31.90
N ALA A 643 -22.42 -2.86 32.56
CA ALA A 643 -22.59 -3.92 33.56
C ALA A 643 -23.53 -3.49 34.70
N VAL A 644 -23.50 -2.22 35.09
CA VAL A 644 -24.37 -1.66 36.14
C VAL A 644 -25.82 -1.61 35.68
N GLU A 645 -26.06 -1.21 34.43
CA GLU A 645 -27.40 -1.16 33.83
C GLU A 645 -27.99 -2.57 33.67
N LEU A 646 -27.20 -3.52 33.19
CA LEU A 646 -27.61 -4.92 33.04
C LEU A 646 -27.92 -5.56 34.41
N ARG A 647 -27.11 -5.30 35.44
CA ARG A 647 -27.40 -5.74 36.82
C ARG A 647 -28.73 -5.17 37.32
N ALA A 648 -28.97 -3.87 37.10
CA ALA A 648 -30.20 -3.23 37.56
C ALA A 648 -31.43 -3.91 36.94
N ARG A 649 -31.38 -4.22 35.64
CA ARG A 649 -32.43 -4.95 34.92
C ARG A 649 -32.59 -6.40 35.38
N LEU A 650 -31.51 -7.13 35.63
CA LEU A 650 -31.58 -8.48 36.22
C LEU A 650 -32.21 -8.49 37.63
N SER A 651 -32.21 -7.33 38.30
CA SER A 651 -32.80 -7.14 39.62
C SER A 651 -34.20 -6.49 39.56
N GLU A 652 -34.71 -6.14 38.38
CA GLU A 652 -36.08 -5.63 38.21
C GLU A 652 -37.09 -6.74 38.56
N GLY A 653 -37.96 -6.46 39.53
CA GLY A 653 -38.89 -7.46 40.08
C GLY A 653 -38.86 -7.65 41.60
N LYS A 654 -38.08 -6.83 42.34
CA LYS A 654 -38.05 -6.77 43.82
C LYS A 654 -37.57 -8.04 44.55
N ASN A 655 -36.78 -8.91 43.91
CA ASN A 655 -36.11 -9.99 44.64
C ASN A 655 -34.80 -9.48 45.26
N ARG A 656 -34.87 -8.96 46.50
CA ARG A 656 -33.70 -8.48 47.26
C ARG A 656 -32.56 -9.49 47.28
N THR A 657 -32.88 -10.78 47.33
CA THR A 657 -31.91 -11.89 47.29
C THR A 657 -31.11 -11.93 45.99
N MET A 658 -31.72 -11.61 44.85
CA MET A 658 -31.01 -11.57 43.56
C MET A 658 -30.02 -10.40 43.50
N ALA A 659 -30.43 -9.23 43.99
CA ALA A 659 -29.53 -8.06 44.05
C ALA A 659 -28.33 -8.34 44.98
N GLU A 660 -28.56 -8.95 46.14
CA GLU A 660 -27.49 -9.37 47.07
C GLU A 660 -26.58 -10.43 46.46
N PHE A 661 -27.15 -11.42 45.74
CA PHE A 661 -26.38 -12.42 45.01
C PHE A 661 -25.50 -11.81 43.92
N LEU A 662 -26.03 -10.90 43.09
CA LEU A 662 -25.26 -10.29 42.00
C LEU A 662 -24.10 -9.43 42.53
N LEU A 663 -24.28 -8.74 43.66
CA LEU A 663 -23.19 -8.01 44.33
C LEU A 663 -22.08 -8.95 44.80
N TRP A 664 -22.45 -10.04 45.49
CA TRP A 664 -21.50 -11.08 45.89
C TRP A 664 -20.79 -11.69 44.68
N PHE A 665 -21.55 -12.03 43.63
CA PHE A 665 -21.02 -12.64 42.42
C PHE A 665 -20.01 -11.73 41.72
N GLU A 666 -20.30 -10.44 41.54
CA GLU A 666 -19.35 -9.49 40.94
C GLU A 666 -18.04 -9.39 41.74
N GLU A 667 -18.13 -9.36 43.07
CA GLU A 667 -16.96 -9.24 43.95
C GLU A 667 -15.99 -10.41 43.75
N TRP A 668 -16.52 -11.63 43.61
CA TRP A 668 -15.72 -12.82 43.37
C TRP A 668 -15.29 -12.95 41.91
N PHE A 669 -16.18 -12.65 40.97
CA PHE A 669 -15.92 -12.80 39.54
C PHE A 669 -14.74 -11.94 39.08
N LEU A 670 -14.66 -10.69 39.55
CA LEU A 670 -13.57 -9.79 39.16
C LEU A 670 -12.21 -10.16 39.76
N LYS A 671 -12.17 -11.00 40.80
CA LYS A 671 -10.92 -11.50 41.35
C LYS A 671 -10.44 -12.67 40.50
N ARG A 672 -9.32 -12.49 39.80
CA ARG A 672 -8.74 -13.59 39.01
C ARG A 672 -8.35 -14.75 39.91
N ALA A 673 -8.86 -15.93 39.57
CA ALA A 673 -8.47 -17.17 40.24
C ALA A 673 -6.97 -17.40 40.02
N LYS A 674 -6.21 -17.51 41.12
CA LYS A 674 -4.82 -17.94 41.07
C LYS A 674 -4.80 -19.45 41.27
N PRO A 675 -4.08 -20.23 40.45
CA PRO A 675 -3.89 -21.65 40.73
C PRO A 675 -3.27 -21.75 42.12
N VAL A 676 -3.92 -22.53 43.00
CA VAL A 676 -3.33 -22.89 44.28
C VAL A 676 -2.05 -23.62 43.93
N LYS A 677 -0.90 -23.09 44.38
CA LYS A 677 0.36 -23.84 44.28
C LYS A 677 0.08 -25.18 44.95
N GLN A 678 0.09 -26.27 44.19
CA GLN A 678 0.14 -27.59 44.80
C GLN A 678 1.35 -27.55 45.72
N GLU A 679 1.11 -27.73 47.02
CA GLU A 679 2.18 -28.03 47.96
C GLU A 679 2.90 -29.25 47.39
N ALA A 680 4.13 -29.04 46.94
CA ALA A 680 5.04 -30.12 46.64
C ALA A 680 5.52 -30.70 47.97
N GLU A 681 4.67 -31.44 48.66
CA GLU A 681 4.99 -32.28 49.84
C GLU A 681 4.01 -33.47 49.79
N ALA A 682 4.40 -34.74 49.69
CA ALA A 682 5.64 -35.43 50.08
C ALA A 682 5.99 -36.59 49.14
#